data_AF-A0A7J8LDW9-F1
#
_entry.id   AF-A0A7J8LDW9-F1
#
_cell.length_a   1.000
_cell.length_b   1.000
_cell.length_c   1.000
_cell.angle_alpha   90.00
_cell.angle_beta   90.00
_cell.angle_gamma   90.00
#
_symmetry.space_group_name_H-M   'P 1'
#
loop_
_entity.id
_entity.type
_entity.pdbx_description
1 polymer ?
#
loop_
_entity_poly.entity_id
_entity_poly.type
_entity_poly.pdbx_seq_one_letter_code
_entity_poly.pdbx_strand_id
1 'polypeptide(L)'
;MASISYSPAAFDGTSASDLLRSSSSGVTGIPLKTLGKVRFVVKRRDVIVAAKMRKMKKHEYPWPADPHPNVKGGVLTHLSHFKPLKEKQKPVTLDFEKPLVDFEKKIVDVRKMSNETGLDFSDQIISLENKYQQALKELYLHLTPIQRVNIARHPNRPTFLDHVFNITDKFVELHGDRAGYDDPAIVTGIGTIDGRRYMFIGQQKGRNTKENIQRNFGMPTPHGYRKALRMMYYADHHGFPIVTFIDTPGAYADLKSEELGQGEAIAHNLRTMFGLKVPIVSIVIGEGGSGGALAIGCANKLLMLENAVFYVASPEACAAILWKSAKASPKAAEKLRITAPELCKLQICDGIIPEPPGGAHAGATWTSQQIKAAINETMDELTAMDTEELLKHRMHKFRKLGGFQEGVPIDPKKKVNMKKKEEQTVPRSSKAELEGEIENLKQQILKAKESSTKPPEVALKYMIEKLKEEAYHEYSEAIRAMGLKDRLEMLREEVSKVNSKDRLMNPVLMDKIEKLKHELNQSLSATPNYTILKYKLDMLKEVSTAKSLSKAATMKQEVNKKLSEIMGRPEIKEKLEALEAEVQSSGSSSFIDLDEGVKDKILKLKSEIELEMISALESLSLEVVVVKSNANPTSLSVFKNKVDNLNEEINKTIEEVVNSSELKNMMELLKLKKAKA
;
A
#
# COMPACT_ATOMS: atom_id res chain seq x y z
N MET A 1 -75.48 0.46 -20.63
CA MET A 1 -75.81 0.72 -22.04
C MET A 1 -74.60 1.36 -22.69
N ALA A 2 -74.30 0.92 -23.91
CA ALA A 2 -73.07 1.19 -24.65
C ALA A 2 -73.02 2.58 -25.31
N SER A 3 -71.88 2.84 -25.98
CA SER A 3 -71.60 3.79 -27.07
C SER A 3 -70.90 5.10 -26.62
N ILE A 4 -69.78 5.59 -27.18
CA ILE A 4 -69.00 5.29 -28.40
C ILE A 4 -67.54 5.77 -28.20
N SER A 5 -66.62 5.08 -28.89
CA SER A 5 -65.18 5.27 -29.09
C SER A 5 -64.79 6.46 -29.98
N TYR A 6 -63.60 7.05 -29.77
CA TYR A 6 -62.65 7.42 -30.84
C TYR A 6 -61.21 7.61 -30.30
N SER A 7 -60.26 6.94 -30.95
CA SER A 7 -58.81 7.22 -31.02
C SER A 7 -58.45 7.40 -32.52
N PRO A 8 -57.23 7.78 -32.98
CA PRO A 8 -56.03 8.32 -32.31
C PRO A 8 -55.43 9.57 -33.02
N ALA A 9 -54.53 10.31 -32.36
CA ALA A 9 -53.46 11.04 -33.06
C ALA A 9 -52.23 11.14 -32.15
N ALA A 10 -51.10 10.64 -32.67
CA ALA A 10 -49.81 10.55 -32.03
C ALA A 10 -49.23 11.93 -31.65
N PHE A 11 -48.61 12.02 -30.47
CA PHE A 11 -47.60 13.04 -30.20
C PHE A 11 -46.44 12.43 -29.40
N ASP A 12 -45.27 12.53 -30.01
CA ASP A 12 -43.97 12.23 -29.43
C ASP A 12 -43.75 12.98 -28.12
N GLY A 13 -43.12 12.28 -27.17
CA GLY A 13 -42.82 12.79 -25.85
C GLY A 13 -41.83 13.96 -25.87
N THR A 14 -41.94 14.81 -24.85
CA THR A 14 -40.77 15.47 -24.25
C THR A 14 -41.02 15.68 -22.77
N SER A 15 -40.05 15.24 -21.98
CA SER A 15 -40.00 15.19 -20.53
C SER A 15 -39.94 16.58 -19.89
N ALA A 16 -40.58 16.69 -18.72
CA ALA A 16 -40.73 17.89 -17.90
C ALA A 16 -39.45 18.29 -17.15
N SER A 17 -38.39 18.71 -17.86
CA SER A 17 -37.14 19.19 -17.24
C SER A 17 -36.74 20.63 -17.61
N ASP A 18 -37.60 21.41 -18.26
CA ASP A 18 -37.22 22.74 -18.79
C ASP A 18 -37.69 23.95 -17.96
N LEU A 19 -38.00 23.79 -16.67
CA LEU A 19 -38.40 24.92 -15.82
C LEU A 19 -37.67 24.93 -14.47
N LEU A 20 -36.47 25.52 -14.45
CA LEU A 20 -35.90 26.08 -13.22
C LEU A 20 -36.55 27.45 -12.97
N ARG A 21 -37.49 27.48 -12.02
CA ARG A 21 -38.08 28.71 -11.48
C ARG A 21 -37.12 29.29 -10.45
N SER A 22 -36.42 30.38 -10.80
CA SER A 22 -35.79 31.25 -9.80
C SER A 22 -36.82 32.29 -9.35
N SER A 23 -36.97 32.44 -8.04
CA SER A 23 -37.82 33.44 -7.41
C SER A 23 -36.94 34.47 -6.70
N SER A 24 -36.41 35.43 -7.47
CA SER A 24 -36.19 36.81 -7.04
C SER A 24 -35.76 37.64 -8.26
N SER A 25 -36.37 38.82 -8.41
CA SER A 25 -36.32 39.75 -9.56
C SER A 25 -37.12 39.33 -10.80
N GLY A 26 -38.19 40.10 -11.06
CA GLY A 26 -39.15 39.84 -12.13
C GLY A 26 -38.61 40.16 -13.52
N VAL A 27 -38.25 39.11 -14.25
CA VAL A 27 -38.17 39.13 -15.73
C VAL A 27 -38.74 37.80 -16.23
N THR A 28 -39.76 37.89 -17.09
CA THR A 28 -40.42 36.76 -17.75
C THR A 28 -39.42 35.94 -18.57
N GLY A 29 -39.26 34.65 -18.26
CA GLY A 29 -38.39 33.73 -18.98
C GLY A 29 -38.91 33.42 -20.38
N ILE A 30 -38.04 33.54 -21.38
CA ILE A 30 -38.29 33.16 -22.77
C ILE A 30 -37.82 31.70 -22.97
N PRO A 31 -38.58 30.84 -23.68
CA PRO A 31 -38.17 29.45 -23.93
C PRO A 31 -36.83 29.35 -24.69
N LEU A 32 -36.02 28.35 -24.33
CA LEU A 32 -34.69 28.09 -24.91
C LEU A 32 -34.69 27.79 -26.42
N LYS A 33 -35.86 27.56 -27.05
CA LYS A 33 -36.00 27.39 -28.50
C LYS A 33 -36.04 28.71 -29.30
N THR A 34 -36.12 29.86 -28.63
CA THR A 34 -36.26 31.18 -29.30
C THR A 34 -34.97 32.00 -29.41
N LEU A 35 -33.84 31.52 -28.86
CA LEU A 35 -32.53 32.20 -28.90
C LEU A 35 -31.77 32.03 -30.23
N GLY A 36 -32.49 32.03 -31.35
CA GLY A 36 -31.90 31.87 -32.69
C GLY A 36 -31.67 33.16 -33.47
N LYS A 37 -32.50 34.19 -33.29
CA LYS A 37 -32.43 35.44 -34.09
C LYS A 37 -33.11 36.62 -33.40
N VAL A 38 -32.42 37.33 -32.51
CA VAL A 38 -32.82 38.71 -32.14
C VAL A 38 -31.59 39.57 -31.93
N ARG A 39 -31.48 40.69 -32.67
CA ARG A 39 -30.54 41.78 -32.39
C ARG A 39 -31.20 42.71 -31.38
N PHE A 40 -30.61 42.87 -30.20
CA PHE A 40 -30.97 43.96 -29.28
C PHE A 40 -30.17 45.21 -29.65
N VAL A 41 -30.87 46.31 -29.94
CA VAL A 41 -30.28 47.64 -30.13
C VAL A 41 -30.71 48.50 -28.95
N VAL A 42 -29.76 48.93 -28.12
CA VAL A 42 -29.97 49.97 -27.12
C VAL A 42 -29.14 51.18 -27.52
N LYS A 43 -29.80 52.29 -27.86
CA LYS A 43 -29.16 53.58 -28.16
C LYS A 43 -28.95 54.36 -26.86
N ARG A 44 -27.70 54.59 -26.47
CA ARG A 44 -27.28 55.79 -25.73
C ARG A 44 -26.01 56.34 -26.40
N ARG A 45 -25.92 57.67 -26.41
CA ARG A 45 -25.02 58.48 -27.24
C ARG A 45 -23.54 58.08 -27.08
N ASP A 46 -22.90 57.97 -28.24
CA ASP A 46 -21.47 58.12 -28.53
C ASP A 46 -20.44 57.08 -28.07
N VAL A 47 -20.80 55.79 -27.97
CA VAL A 47 -19.84 54.68 -28.20
C VAL A 47 -20.58 53.45 -28.76
N ILE A 48 -20.18 52.94 -29.93
CA ILE A 48 -20.61 51.62 -30.44
C ILE A 48 -19.55 50.58 -30.07
N VAL A 49 -19.82 49.77 -29.06
CA VAL A 49 -19.03 48.55 -28.78
C VAL A 49 -19.75 47.37 -29.40
N ALA A 50 -19.24 46.86 -30.53
CA ALA A 50 -19.73 45.64 -31.16
C ALA A 50 -18.86 44.45 -30.72
N ALA A 51 -19.35 43.64 -29.79
CA ALA A 51 -18.72 42.37 -29.44
C ALA A 51 -19.35 41.23 -30.27
N LYS A 52 -18.57 40.67 -31.20
CA LYS A 52 -18.96 39.47 -31.94
C LYS A 52 -18.70 38.27 -31.02
N MET A 53 -19.73 37.54 -30.59
CA MET A 53 -19.54 36.23 -29.97
C MET A 53 -18.87 35.34 -31.02
N ARG A 54 -17.58 35.05 -30.82
CA ARG A 54 -16.93 33.92 -31.47
C ARG A 54 -17.75 32.70 -31.09
N LYS A 55 -18.15 31.87 -32.08
CA LYS A 55 -18.67 30.52 -31.81
C LYS A 55 -17.81 29.92 -30.72
N MET A 56 -18.40 29.62 -29.56
CA MET A 56 -17.69 29.02 -28.44
C MET A 56 -16.90 27.84 -29.00
N LYS A 57 -15.56 27.90 -28.88
CA LYS A 57 -14.78 26.67 -28.86
C LYS A 57 -15.38 25.80 -27.76
N LYS A 58 -15.56 24.51 -28.05
CA LYS A 58 -15.80 23.46 -27.05
C LYS A 58 -15.04 23.83 -25.79
N HIS A 59 -15.73 23.86 -24.65
CA HIS A 59 -15.13 24.13 -23.34
C HIS A 59 -13.83 23.32 -23.24
N GLU A 60 -12.69 24.01 -23.25
CA GLU A 60 -11.40 23.37 -23.00
C GLU A 60 -11.43 22.96 -21.53
N TYR A 61 -11.68 21.67 -21.30
CA TYR A 61 -11.38 21.01 -20.05
C TYR A 61 -9.94 21.40 -19.64
N PRO A 62 -9.59 21.54 -18.36
CA PRO A 62 -8.26 21.97 -17.92
C PRO A 62 -7.11 20.99 -18.27
N TRP A 63 -7.36 20.00 -19.12
CA TRP A 63 -6.36 19.11 -19.67
C TRP A 63 -5.99 19.59 -21.08
N PRO A 64 -4.69 19.72 -21.40
CA PRO A 64 -4.22 20.04 -22.75
C PRO A 64 -4.85 19.12 -23.79
N ALA A 65 -5.20 19.67 -24.96
CA ALA A 65 -5.73 18.88 -26.09
C ALA A 65 -4.76 17.78 -26.53
N ASP A 66 -3.45 18.02 -26.38
CA ASP A 66 -2.39 17.05 -26.57
C ASP A 66 -1.58 16.87 -25.27
N PRO A 67 -1.59 15.67 -24.67
CA PRO A 67 -0.69 15.33 -23.57
C PRO A 67 0.77 15.42 -24.00
N HIS A 68 1.66 15.76 -23.06
CA HIS A 68 3.11 15.64 -23.26
C HIS A 68 3.48 14.29 -23.95
N PRO A 69 4.20 14.32 -25.09
CA PRO A 69 4.53 13.11 -25.87
C PRO A 69 5.44 12.11 -25.13
N ASN A 70 5.97 12.47 -23.96
CA ASN A 70 6.81 11.60 -23.12
C ASN A 70 6.03 10.73 -22.11
N VAL A 71 4.69 10.74 -22.12
CA VAL A 71 3.88 9.83 -21.29
C VAL A 71 3.52 8.59 -22.10
N LYS A 72 4.26 7.48 -21.90
CA LYS A 72 3.88 6.16 -22.44
C LYS A 72 2.45 5.80 -21.96
N GLY A 73 1.46 5.91 -22.84
CA GLY A 73 0.05 5.52 -22.59
C GLY A 73 -0.99 6.61 -22.86
N GLY A 74 -0.64 7.90 -22.88
CA GLY A 74 -1.60 9.01 -23.05
C GLY A 74 -2.36 9.38 -21.76
N VAL A 75 -3.10 10.51 -21.77
CA VAL A 75 -3.77 11.09 -20.57
C VAL A 75 -4.93 10.24 -20.04
N LEU A 76 -5.47 9.32 -20.85
CA LEU A 76 -6.67 8.55 -20.51
C LEU A 76 -6.38 7.07 -20.20
N THR A 77 -5.14 6.58 -20.32
CA THR A 77 -4.81 5.21 -19.86
C THR A 77 -4.93 5.03 -18.35
N HIS A 78 -5.07 6.12 -17.60
CA HIS A 78 -5.25 6.11 -16.15
C HIS A 78 -6.72 6.00 -15.72
N LEU A 79 -7.69 6.09 -16.63
CA LEU A 79 -9.12 6.03 -16.30
C LEU A 79 -9.66 4.60 -16.36
N SER A 80 -9.90 4.06 -15.16
CA SER A 80 -10.30 2.69 -14.83
C SER A 80 -9.30 1.59 -15.23
N HIS A 81 -8.40 1.25 -14.30
CA HIS A 81 -7.56 0.04 -14.38
C HIS A 81 -8.37 -1.25 -14.18
N PHE A 82 -9.64 -1.12 -13.78
CA PHE A 82 -10.53 -2.23 -13.49
C PHE A 82 -11.18 -2.75 -14.77
N LYS A 83 -10.39 -3.49 -15.54
CA LYS A 83 -10.87 -4.20 -16.73
C LYS A 83 -11.56 -5.50 -16.33
N PRO A 84 -12.47 -6.04 -17.16
CA PRO A 84 -12.91 -7.42 -17.01
C PRO A 84 -11.69 -8.34 -16.90
N LEU A 85 -11.77 -9.34 -16.02
CA LEU A 85 -10.68 -10.31 -15.90
C LEU A 85 -10.49 -11.02 -17.24
N LYS A 86 -9.24 -11.05 -17.73
CA LYS A 86 -8.89 -11.77 -18.96
C LYS A 86 -9.06 -13.28 -18.82
N GLU A 87 -8.86 -13.79 -17.60
CA GLU A 87 -8.94 -15.19 -17.25
C GLU A 87 -10.07 -15.41 -16.25
N LYS A 88 -10.77 -16.54 -16.36
CA LYS A 88 -11.74 -16.95 -15.34
C LYS A 88 -10.99 -17.21 -14.03
N GLN A 89 -11.54 -16.72 -12.93
CA GLN A 89 -10.98 -16.98 -11.60
C GLN A 89 -10.97 -18.48 -11.33
N LYS A 90 -9.89 -18.96 -10.73
CA LYS A 90 -9.78 -20.37 -10.34
C LYS A 90 -10.83 -20.66 -9.27
N PRO A 91 -11.54 -21.80 -9.33
CA PRO A 91 -12.41 -22.21 -8.25
C PRO A 91 -11.55 -22.43 -7.00
N VAL A 92 -12.03 -21.90 -5.87
CA VAL A 92 -11.40 -22.06 -4.56
C VAL A 92 -12.41 -22.77 -3.69
N THR A 93 -12.00 -23.87 -3.08
CA THR A 93 -12.84 -24.64 -2.16
C THR A 93 -12.44 -24.29 -0.73
N LEU A 94 -13.41 -23.93 0.10
CA LEU A 94 -13.18 -23.68 1.51
C LEU A 94 -13.06 -25.01 2.27
N ASP A 95 -12.31 -25.01 3.38
CA ASP A 95 -12.02 -26.26 4.12
C ASP A 95 -13.28 -27.00 4.58
N PHE A 96 -14.32 -26.27 4.98
CA PHE A 96 -15.58 -26.86 5.43
C PHE A 96 -16.47 -27.36 4.28
N GLU A 97 -16.14 -27.06 3.02
CA GLU A 97 -16.84 -27.53 1.83
C GLU A 97 -16.23 -28.81 1.25
N LYS A 98 -15.07 -29.27 1.75
CA LYS A 98 -14.43 -30.52 1.31
C LYS A 98 -15.41 -31.72 1.27
N PRO A 99 -16.29 -31.94 2.28
CA PRO A 99 -17.28 -33.01 2.21
C PRO A 99 -18.23 -32.90 1.00
N LEU A 100 -18.59 -31.68 0.57
CA LEU A 100 -19.44 -31.47 -0.60
C LEU A 100 -18.69 -31.81 -1.89
N VAL A 101 -17.41 -31.44 -1.98
CA VAL A 101 -16.57 -31.78 -3.13
C VAL A 101 -16.39 -33.30 -3.26
N ASP A 102 -16.32 -34.03 -2.15
CA ASP A 102 -16.27 -35.49 -2.17
C ASP A 102 -17.58 -36.12 -2.68
N PHE A 103 -18.74 -35.51 -2.38
CA PHE A 103 -20.01 -35.91 -2.99
C PHE A 103 -20.04 -35.61 -4.49
N GLU A 104 -19.57 -34.44 -4.91
CA GLU A 104 -19.51 -34.07 -6.33
C GLU A 104 -18.61 -35.03 -7.12
N LYS A 105 -17.44 -35.38 -6.58
CA LYS A 105 -16.56 -36.39 -7.18
C LYS A 105 -17.26 -37.74 -7.32
N LYS A 106 -17.96 -38.21 -6.28
CA LYS A 106 -18.73 -39.46 -6.36
C LYS A 106 -19.80 -39.42 -7.45
N ILE A 107 -20.50 -38.29 -7.61
CA ILE A 107 -21.49 -38.11 -8.68
C ILE A 107 -20.80 -38.19 -10.04
N VAL A 108 -19.65 -37.54 -10.21
CA VAL A 108 -18.87 -37.58 -11.45
C VAL A 108 -18.35 -38.99 -11.75
N ASP A 109 -17.84 -39.71 -10.75
CA ASP A 109 -17.31 -41.07 -10.89
C ASP A 109 -18.43 -42.05 -11.26
N VAL A 110 -19.61 -41.94 -10.65
CA VAL A 110 -20.79 -42.77 -10.99
C VAL A 110 -21.28 -42.46 -12.41
N ARG A 111 -21.33 -41.19 -12.80
CA ARG A 111 -21.66 -40.80 -14.18
C ARG A 111 -20.65 -41.36 -15.18
N LYS A 112 -19.36 -41.33 -14.84
CA LYS A 112 -18.30 -41.89 -15.67
C LYS A 112 -18.42 -43.41 -15.79
N MET A 113 -18.66 -44.11 -14.68
CA MET A 113 -18.91 -45.56 -14.69
C MET A 113 -20.14 -45.94 -15.52
N SER A 114 -21.23 -45.17 -15.45
CA SER A 114 -22.42 -45.38 -16.29
C SER A 114 -22.07 -45.30 -17.77
N ASN A 115 -21.30 -44.29 -18.18
CA ASN A 115 -20.88 -44.11 -19.57
C ASN A 115 -19.90 -45.19 -20.06
N GLU A 116 -19.02 -45.69 -19.19
CA GLU A 116 -18.02 -46.72 -19.54
C GLU A 116 -18.61 -48.14 -19.57
N THR A 117 -19.53 -48.47 -18.66
CA THR A 117 -20.10 -49.82 -18.55
C THR A 117 -21.41 -50.00 -19.30
N GLY A 118 -22.07 -48.90 -19.71
CA GLY A 118 -23.40 -48.93 -20.33
C GLY A 118 -24.53 -49.33 -19.37
N LEU A 119 -24.24 -49.42 -18.07
CA LEU A 119 -25.23 -49.71 -17.03
C LEU A 119 -25.96 -48.43 -16.59
N ASP A 120 -27.26 -48.55 -16.35
CA ASP A 120 -28.09 -47.45 -15.88
C ASP A 120 -27.91 -47.22 -14.37
N PHE A 121 -27.35 -46.06 -14.04
CA PHE A 121 -27.19 -45.59 -12.66
C PHE A 121 -28.03 -44.34 -12.37
N SER A 122 -29.03 -44.03 -13.19
CA SER A 122 -29.83 -42.80 -13.09
C SER A 122 -30.43 -42.59 -11.70
N ASP A 123 -31.02 -43.63 -11.10
CA ASP A 123 -31.60 -43.54 -9.75
C ASP A 123 -30.56 -43.24 -8.66
N GLN A 124 -29.35 -43.81 -8.80
CA GLN A 124 -28.26 -43.58 -7.86
C GLN A 124 -27.70 -42.17 -8.00
N ILE A 125 -27.59 -41.67 -9.24
CA ILE A 125 -27.19 -40.29 -9.54
C ILE A 125 -28.18 -39.31 -8.93
N ILE A 126 -29.49 -39.50 -9.16
CA ILE A 126 -30.55 -38.65 -8.59
C ILE A 126 -30.51 -38.70 -7.06
N SER A 127 -30.33 -39.88 -6.46
CA SER A 127 -30.20 -40.04 -5.01
C SER A 127 -29.00 -39.28 -4.45
N LEU A 128 -27.84 -39.36 -5.10
CA LEU A 128 -26.63 -38.65 -4.71
C LEU A 128 -26.77 -37.13 -4.91
N GLU A 129 -27.40 -36.68 -5.98
CA GLU A 129 -27.69 -35.26 -6.24
C GLU A 129 -28.62 -34.69 -5.17
N ASN A 130 -29.69 -35.40 -4.81
CA ASN A 130 -30.59 -34.98 -3.74
C ASN A 130 -29.86 -34.88 -2.39
N LYS A 131 -29.01 -35.87 -2.06
CA LYS A 131 -28.17 -35.83 -0.85
C LYS A 131 -27.19 -34.66 -0.87
N TYR A 132 -26.58 -34.39 -2.03
CA TYR A 132 -25.69 -33.25 -2.22
C TYR A 132 -26.43 -31.92 -1.98
N GLN A 133 -27.60 -31.74 -2.59
CA GLN A 133 -28.41 -30.52 -2.43
C GLN A 133 -28.87 -30.32 -0.98
N GLN A 134 -29.27 -31.40 -0.31
CA GLN A 134 -29.63 -31.34 1.11
C GLN A 134 -28.43 -30.98 1.99
N ALA A 135 -27.28 -31.65 1.79
CA ALA A 135 -26.06 -31.35 2.53
C ALA A 135 -25.56 -29.92 2.30
N LEU A 136 -25.66 -29.42 1.07
CA LEU A 136 -25.32 -28.03 0.71
C LEU A 136 -26.22 -27.06 1.48
N LYS A 137 -27.53 -27.29 1.48
CA LYS A 137 -28.49 -26.46 2.19
C LYS A 137 -28.24 -26.47 3.70
N GLU A 138 -28.06 -27.65 4.30
CA GLU A 138 -27.80 -27.80 5.74
C GLU A 138 -26.49 -27.11 6.16
N LEU A 139 -25.43 -27.26 5.36
CA LEU A 139 -24.13 -26.64 5.62
C LEU A 139 -24.24 -25.11 5.65
N TYR A 140 -24.88 -24.53 4.63
CA TYR A 140 -25.00 -23.07 4.50
C TYR A 140 -26.01 -22.45 5.47
N LEU A 141 -27.01 -23.21 5.94
CA LEU A 141 -27.94 -22.77 6.99
C LEU A 141 -27.27 -22.68 8.38
N HIS A 142 -26.32 -23.58 8.67
CA HIS A 142 -25.71 -23.71 10.00
C HIS A 142 -24.23 -23.28 10.04
N LEU A 143 -23.87 -22.26 9.26
CA LEU A 143 -22.51 -21.72 9.25
C LEU A 143 -22.12 -21.13 10.62
N THR A 144 -21.01 -21.62 11.15
CA THR A 144 -20.34 -21.03 12.32
C THR A 144 -19.76 -19.65 12.00
N PRO A 145 -19.53 -18.78 13.01
CA PRO A 145 -18.96 -17.45 12.78
C PRO A 145 -17.63 -17.47 12.02
N ILE A 146 -16.74 -18.42 12.31
CA ILE A 146 -15.45 -18.52 11.61
C ILE A 146 -15.61 -18.99 10.14
N GLN A 147 -16.60 -19.83 9.85
CA GLN A 147 -16.89 -20.21 8.46
C GLN A 147 -17.43 -19.01 7.68
N ARG A 148 -18.28 -18.16 8.27
CA ARG A 148 -18.71 -16.88 7.67
C ARG A 148 -17.52 -15.93 7.44
N VAL A 149 -16.57 -15.83 8.38
CA VAL A 149 -15.31 -15.09 8.16
C VAL A 149 -14.55 -15.62 6.94
N ASN A 150 -14.45 -16.95 6.78
CA ASN A 150 -13.78 -17.54 5.63
C ASN A 150 -14.49 -17.21 4.30
N ILE A 151 -15.83 -17.18 4.29
CA ILE A 151 -16.63 -16.76 3.13
C ILE A 151 -16.46 -15.25 2.86
N ALA A 152 -16.41 -14.41 3.89
CA ALA A 152 -16.15 -12.97 3.77
C ALA A 152 -14.74 -12.67 3.22
N ARG A 153 -13.78 -13.55 3.51
CA ARG A 153 -12.39 -13.49 3.03
C ARG A 153 -12.15 -14.27 1.74
N HIS A 154 -13.21 -14.79 1.13
CA HIS A 154 -13.08 -15.64 -0.04
C HIS A 154 -12.35 -14.89 -1.19
N PRO A 155 -11.32 -15.47 -1.84
CA PRO A 155 -10.52 -14.76 -2.85
C PRO A 155 -11.33 -14.26 -4.05
N ASN A 156 -12.41 -14.98 -4.39
CA ASN A 156 -13.31 -14.60 -5.49
C ASN A 156 -14.54 -13.81 -5.00
N ARG A 157 -14.55 -13.33 -3.74
CA ARG A 157 -15.65 -12.50 -3.25
C ARG A 157 -15.73 -11.22 -4.10
N PRO A 158 -16.91 -10.84 -4.62
CA PRO A 158 -17.03 -9.66 -5.46
C PRO A 158 -16.60 -8.40 -4.71
N THR A 159 -15.80 -7.58 -5.37
CA THR A 159 -15.25 -6.34 -4.79
C THR A 159 -16.20 -5.16 -5.02
N PHE A 160 -15.90 -4.01 -4.40
CA PHE A 160 -16.68 -2.78 -4.57
C PHE A 160 -16.98 -2.43 -6.04
N LEU A 161 -15.96 -2.41 -6.90
CA LEU A 161 -16.13 -2.10 -8.32
C LEU A 161 -16.94 -3.18 -9.06
N ASP A 162 -16.85 -4.45 -8.68
CA ASP A 162 -17.69 -5.49 -9.28
C ASP A 162 -19.17 -5.18 -9.02
N HIS A 163 -19.53 -4.79 -7.80
CA HIS A 163 -20.91 -4.42 -7.49
C HIS A 163 -21.34 -3.12 -8.19
N VAL A 164 -20.53 -2.06 -8.11
CA VAL A 164 -20.88 -0.76 -8.71
C VAL A 164 -21.13 -0.88 -10.21
N PHE A 165 -20.28 -1.60 -10.95
CA PHE A 165 -20.49 -1.79 -12.38
C PHE A 165 -21.70 -2.67 -12.72
N ASN A 166 -22.12 -3.56 -11.82
CA ASN A 166 -23.32 -4.39 -12.02
C ASN A 166 -24.64 -3.67 -11.68
N ILE A 167 -24.60 -2.62 -10.85
CA ILE A 167 -25.82 -1.93 -10.39
C ILE A 167 -26.03 -0.56 -11.03
N THR A 168 -25.00 0.03 -11.64
CA THR A 168 -25.07 1.38 -12.21
C THR A 168 -25.09 1.37 -13.74
N ASP A 169 -25.86 2.31 -14.33
CA ASP A 169 -25.90 2.48 -15.80
C ASP A 169 -24.65 3.20 -16.32
N LYS A 170 -24.16 4.15 -15.52
CA LYS A 170 -22.97 4.96 -15.77
C LYS A 170 -22.28 5.17 -14.44
N PHE A 171 -20.98 4.95 -14.41
CA PHE A 171 -20.12 5.22 -13.27
C PHE A 171 -18.92 6.05 -13.71
N VAL A 172 -18.65 7.14 -13.00
CA VAL A 172 -17.50 8.01 -13.22
C VAL A 172 -16.65 8.00 -11.95
N GLU A 173 -15.50 7.34 -12.02
CA GLU A 173 -14.52 7.31 -10.93
C GLU A 173 -13.90 8.70 -10.71
N LEU A 174 -13.76 9.09 -9.45
CA LEU A 174 -13.19 10.36 -9.00
C LEU A 174 -11.98 10.06 -8.13
N HIS A 175 -10.88 10.77 -8.38
CA HIS A 175 -9.55 10.45 -7.85
C HIS A 175 -8.97 11.56 -6.97
N GLY A 176 -8.09 11.17 -6.05
CA GLY A 176 -7.20 12.02 -5.26
C GLY A 176 -7.82 12.60 -3.98
N ASP A 177 -6.98 13.01 -3.06
CA ASP A 177 -7.38 13.75 -1.85
C ASP A 177 -7.11 15.26 -1.92
N ARG A 178 -6.46 15.73 -3.01
CA ARG A 178 -5.94 17.10 -3.21
C ARG A 178 -4.75 17.47 -2.32
N ALA A 179 -4.15 16.51 -1.63
CA ALA A 179 -2.94 16.66 -0.83
C ALA A 179 -1.73 15.87 -1.39
N GLY A 180 -1.88 15.23 -2.55
CA GLY A 180 -0.76 14.70 -3.34
C GLY A 180 -0.77 13.19 -3.55
N TYR A 181 -1.77 12.46 -3.07
CA TYR A 181 -1.87 11.01 -3.27
C TYR A 181 -3.30 10.57 -3.57
N ASP A 182 -3.45 9.66 -4.52
CA ASP A 182 -4.71 8.97 -4.79
C ASP A 182 -4.60 7.54 -4.24
N ASP A 183 -5.16 7.31 -3.06
CA ASP A 183 -5.05 6.01 -2.41
C ASP A 183 -5.82 4.94 -3.18
N PRO A 184 -5.15 3.91 -3.73
CA PRO A 184 -5.82 2.88 -4.52
C PRO A 184 -6.77 2.02 -3.67
N ALA A 185 -6.59 1.93 -2.35
CA ALA A 185 -7.45 1.11 -1.49
C ALA A 185 -8.87 1.68 -1.29
N ILE A 186 -9.10 2.97 -1.58
CA ILE A 186 -10.43 3.58 -1.61
C ILE A 186 -10.75 3.96 -3.03
N VAL A 187 -11.95 3.62 -3.50
CA VAL A 187 -12.46 4.10 -4.79
C VAL A 187 -13.71 4.93 -4.54
N THR A 188 -13.81 6.04 -5.28
CA THR A 188 -14.95 6.96 -5.18
C THR A 188 -15.45 7.32 -6.55
N GLY A 189 -16.74 7.62 -6.69
CA GLY A 189 -17.28 8.06 -7.96
C GLY A 189 -18.78 8.33 -7.93
N ILE A 190 -19.27 8.92 -9.02
CA ILE A 190 -20.71 9.19 -9.17
C ILE A 190 -21.29 8.13 -10.09
N GLY A 191 -22.38 7.50 -9.65
CA GLY A 191 -23.10 6.52 -10.45
C GLY A 191 -24.59 6.78 -10.47
N THR A 192 -25.27 6.18 -11.44
CA THR A 192 -26.74 6.26 -11.56
C THR A 192 -27.36 4.88 -11.43
N ILE A 193 -28.36 4.74 -10.56
CA ILE A 193 -29.20 3.55 -10.40
C ILE A 193 -30.64 3.99 -10.69
N ASP A 194 -31.29 3.41 -11.69
CA ASP A 194 -32.69 3.66 -12.03
C ASP A 194 -33.01 5.17 -12.16
N GLY A 195 -32.11 5.92 -12.79
CA GLY A 195 -32.22 7.37 -12.98
C GLY A 195 -31.84 8.24 -11.77
N ARG A 196 -31.56 7.65 -10.60
CA ARG A 196 -31.14 8.36 -9.38
C ARG A 196 -29.62 8.38 -9.25
N ARG A 197 -29.06 9.54 -8.93
CA ARG A 197 -27.61 9.77 -8.84
C ARG A 197 -27.12 9.61 -7.41
N TYR A 198 -26.04 8.87 -7.24
CA TYR A 198 -25.43 8.57 -5.94
C TYR A 198 -23.93 8.85 -5.96
N MET A 199 -23.40 9.30 -4.84
CA MET A 199 -21.96 9.27 -4.57
C MET A 199 -21.61 7.90 -3.97
N PHE A 200 -20.80 7.12 -4.69
CA PHE A 200 -20.29 5.83 -4.23
C PHE A 200 -18.89 5.99 -3.66
N ILE A 201 -18.65 5.38 -2.50
CA ILE A 201 -17.35 5.37 -1.81
C ILE A 201 -17.13 3.97 -1.26
N GLY A 202 -16.03 3.30 -1.56
CA GLY A 202 -15.79 1.98 -0.99
C GLY A 202 -14.34 1.59 -0.90
N GLN A 203 -14.04 0.66 0.02
CA GLN A 203 -12.74 -0.01 -0.04
C GLN A 203 -12.71 -0.97 -1.21
N GLN A 204 -11.62 -0.91 -1.98
CA GLN A 204 -11.41 -1.74 -3.15
C GLN A 204 -10.28 -2.73 -2.86
N LYS A 205 -10.61 -4.01 -2.69
CA LYS A 205 -9.65 -5.11 -2.74
C LYS A 205 -9.28 -5.45 -4.20
N GLY A 206 -8.29 -6.31 -4.39
CA GLY A 206 -7.92 -6.82 -5.72
C GLY A 206 -8.53 -8.19 -5.99
N ARG A 207 -8.80 -8.50 -7.26
CA ARG A 207 -9.33 -9.81 -7.69
C ARG A 207 -8.26 -10.88 -7.87
N ASN A 208 -7.00 -10.49 -7.79
CA ASN A 208 -5.82 -11.35 -7.88
C ASN A 208 -4.67 -10.75 -7.04
N THR A 209 -3.57 -11.49 -6.87
CA THR A 209 -2.43 -11.06 -6.05
C THR A 209 -1.84 -9.72 -6.49
N LYS A 210 -1.71 -9.49 -7.80
CA LYS A 210 -1.13 -8.25 -8.34
C LYS A 210 -2.02 -7.04 -8.03
N GLU A 211 -3.32 -7.17 -8.27
CA GLU A 211 -4.30 -6.14 -7.92
C GLU A 211 -4.36 -5.93 -6.41
N ASN A 212 -4.28 -6.99 -5.60
CA ASN A 212 -4.29 -6.89 -4.14
C ASN A 212 -3.10 -6.08 -3.62
N ILE A 213 -1.88 -6.35 -4.12
CA ILE A 213 -0.70 -5.56 -3.75
C ILE A 213 -0.89 -4.09 -4.17
N GLN A 214 -1.37 -3.84 -5.39
CA GLN A 214 -1.60 -2.47 -5.88
C GLN A 214 -2.64 -1.72 -5.02
N ARG A 215 -3.65 -2.43 -4.52
CA ARG A 215 -4.77 -1.86 -3.75
C ARG A 215 -4.55 -1.97 -2.24
N ASN A 216 -3.34 -2.27 -1.78
CA ASN A 216 -3.01 -2.50 -0.37
C ASN A 216 -3.98 -3.48 0.32
N PHE A 217 -4.46 -4.49 -0.39
CA PHE A 217 -5.46 -5.46 0.09
C PHE A 217 -6.75 -4.80 0.63
N GLY A 218 -7.11 -3.62 0.10
CA GLY A 218 -8.26 -2.84 0.57
C GLY A 218 -8.03 -2.18 1.93
N MET A 219 -6.78 -2.02 2.38
CA MET A 219 -6.41 -1.30 3.60
C MET A 219 -6.04 0.16 3.27
N PRO A 220 -6.89 1.14 3.61
CA PRO A 220 -6.62 2.54 3.28
C PRO A 220 -5.54 3.14 4.17
N THR A 221 -4.72 3.97 3.55
CA THR A 221 -3.84 4.94 4.21
C THR A 221 -4.65 6.21 4.58
N PRO A 222 -4.08 7.19 5.30
CA PRO A 222 -4.80 8.40 5.68
C PRO A 222 -5.36 9.18 4.49
N HIS A 223 -4.65 9.15 3.36
CA HIS A 223 -5.07 9.80 2.11
C HIS A 223 -6.36 9.18 1.55
N GLY A 224 -6.58 7.88 1.72
CA GLY A 224 -7.81 7.22 1.31
C GLY A 224 -9.03 7.75 2.07
N TYR A 225 -8.90 7.93 3.39
CA TYR A 225 -9.96 8.52 4.21
C TYR A 225 -10.18 10.00 3.89
N ARG A 226 -9.12 10.78 3.65
CA ARG A 226 -9.22 12.19 3.21
C ARG A 226 -9.88 12.32 1.83
N LYS A 227 -9.58 11.41 0.91
CA LYS A 227 -10.29 11.30 -0.38
C LYS A 227 -11.77 11.02 -0.18
N ALA A 228 -12.11 10.02 0.65
CA ALA A 228 -13.50 9.70 0.96
C ALA A 228 -14.24 10.91 1.55
N LEU A 229 -13.64 11.59 2.53
CA LEU A 229 -14.16 12.81 3.13
C LEU A 229 -14.42 13.92 2.12
N ARG A 230 -13.46 14.16 1.21
CA ARG A 230 -13.60 15.15 0.14
C ARG A 230 -14.82 14.85 -0.73
N MET A 231 -15.04 13.58 -1.06
CA MET A 231 -16.20 13.16 -1.86
C MET A 231 -17.51 13.22 -1.06
N MET A 232 -17.48 12.96 0.24
CA MET A 232 -18.64 13.16 1.11
C MET A 232 -19.06 14.64 1.18
N TYR A 233 -18.10 15.57 1.32
CA TYR A 233 -18.39 17.00 1.24
C TYR A 233 -18.93 17.41 -0.13
N TYR A 234 -18.38 16.85 -1.21
CA TYR A 234 -18.88 17.10 -2.56
C TYR A 234 -20.34 16.63 -2.72
N ALA A 235 -20.65 15.44 -2.21
CA ALA A 235 -21.99 14.89 -2.20
C ALA A 235 -22.97 15.76 -1.39
N ASP A 236 -22.56 16.19 -0.19
CA ASP A 236 -23.35 17.07 0.67
C ASP A 236 -23.66 18.42 0.01
N HIS A 237 -22.63 19.04 -0.60
CA HIS A 237 -22.78 20.32 -1.30
C HIS A 237 -23.75 20.24 -2.49
N HIS A 238 -23.72 19.14 -3.25
CA HIS A 238 -24.53 18.96 -4.45
C HIS A 238 -25.85 18.21 -4.22
N GLY A 239 -26.12 17.77 -2.99
CA GLY A 239 -27.33 17.04 -2.64
C GLY A 239 -27.37 15.59 -3.17
N PHE A 240 -26.22 14.94 -3.37
CA PHE A 240 -26.17 13.53 -3.76
C PHE A 240 -26.27 12.64 -2.52
N PRO A 241 -27.22 11.69 -2.47
CA PRO A 241 -27.19 10.59 -1.51
C PRO A 241 -25.86 9.81 -1.60
N ILE A 242 -25.38 9.35 -0.45
CA ILE A 242 -24.09 8.65 -0.33
C ILE A 242 -24.33 7.17 -0.07
N VAL A 243 -23.70 6.30 -0.88
CA VAL A 243 -23.66 4.86 -0.64
C VAL A 243 -22.22 4.46 -0.39
N THR A 244 -21.95 3.88 0.78
CA THR A 244 -20.62 3.36 1.11
C THR A 244 -20.56 1.85 1.13
N PHE A 245 -19.46 1.29 0.65
CA PHE A 245 -19.21 -0.15 0.60
C PHE A 245 -18.00 -0.49 1.46
N ILE A 246 -18.22 -1.33 2.47
CA ILE A 246 -17.22 -1.70 3.46
C ILE A 246 -16.64 -3.08 3.13
N ASP A 247 -15.36 -3.10 2.78
CA ASP A 247 -14.59 -4.34 2.57
C ASP A 247 -13.09 -4.15 2.85
N THR A 248 -12.73 -4.17 4.13
CA THR A 248 -11.37 -3.96 4.59
C THR A 248 -11.04 -4.82 5.80
N PRO A 249 -9.84 -5.42 5.88
CA PRO A 249 -9.38 -6.07 7.10
C PRO A 249 -9.03 -5.04 8.19
N GLY A 250 -8.82 -3.77 7.81
CA GLY A 250 -8.50 -2.66 8.71
C GLY A 250 -7.81 -1.50 7.97
N ALA A 251 -7.55 -0.42 8.69
CA ALA A 251 -6.71 0.66 8.18
C ALA A 251 -5.26 0.17 8.00
N TYR A 252 -4.55 0.70 7.02
CA TYR A 252 -3.15 0.31 6.79
C TYR A 252 -2.29 0.73 7.98
N ALA A 253 -1.57 -0.23 8.57
CA ALA A 253 -0.84 -0.05 9.82
C ALA A 253 0.67 -0.05 9.56
N ASP A 254 1.16 1.00 8.92
CA ASP A 254 2.59 1.23 8.70
C ASP A 254 3.07 2.54 9.34
N LEU A 255 4.39 2.68 9.48
CA LEU A 255 5.01 3.85 10.10
C LEU A 255 4.60 5.16 9.39
N LYS A 256 4.56 5.15 8.06
CA LYS A 256 4.24 6.33 7.26
C LYS A 256 2.78 6.78 7.45
N SER A 257 1.83 5.85 7.56
CA SER A 257 0.42 6.18 7.84
C SER A 257 0.27 6.81 9.22
N GLU A 258 1.02 6.35 10.22
CA GLU A 258 1.03 6.95 11.55
C GLU A 258 1.61 8.38 11.52
N GLU A 259 2.76 8.59 10.87
CA GLU A 259 3.38 9.92 10.69
C GLU A 259 2.44 10.91 10.00
N LEU A 260 1.63 10.41 9.06
CA LEU A 260 0.66 11.19 8.30
C LEU A 260 -0.71 11.33 8.97
N GLY A 261 -0.90 10.77 10.17
CA GLY A 261 -2.11 10.92 10.96
C GLY A 261 -3.27 9.99 10.57
N GLN A 262 -3.05 8.66 10.58
CA GLN A 262 -4.09 7.66 10.35
C GLN A 262 -5.28 7.80 11.32
N GLY A 263 -4.99 7.96 12.62
CA GLY A 263 -6.03 8.20 13.62
C GLY A 263 -6.79 9.51 13.41
N GLU A 264 -6.10 10.58 12.99
CA GLU A 264 -6.71 11.88 12.67
C GLU A 264 -7.66 11.77 11.47
N ALA A 265 -7.22 11.15 10.38
CA ALA A 265 -8.02 11.02 9.17
C ALA A 265 -9.30 10.20 9.43
N ILE A 266 -9.20 9.10 10.19
CA ILE A 266 -10.36 8.32 10.62
C ILE A 266 -11.29 9.18 11.49
N ALA A 267 -10.77 9.80 12.55
CA ALA A 267 -11.58 10.60 13.47
C ALA A 267 -12.29 11.77 12.78
N HIS A 268 -11.62 12.43 11.83
CA HIS A 268 -12.19 13.54 11.07
C HIS A 268 -13.34 13.08 10.16
N ASN A 269 -13.22 11.89 9.55
CA ASN A 269 -14.33 11.29 8.80
C ASN A 269 -15.52 11.01 9.71
N LEU A 270 -15.30 10.32 10.85
CA LEU A 270 -16.38 9.99 11.79
C LEU A 270 -17.14 11.25 12.22
N ARG A 271 -16.41 12.28 12.66
CA ARG A 271 -16.99 13.56 13.07
C ARG A 271 -17.79 14.21 11.94
N THR A 272 -17.23 14.26 10.74
CA THR A 272 -17.87 14.93 9.60
C THR A 272 -19.14 14.21 9.17
N MET A 273 -19.11 12.87 9.14
CA MET A 273 -20.24 12.05 8.72
C MET A 273 -21.48 12.28 9.58
N PHE A 274 -21.37 12.71 10.85
CA PHE A 274 -22.55 13.08 11.66
C PHE A 274 -23.26 14.35 11.17
N GLY A 275 -22.55 15.27 10.50
CA GLY A 275 -23.08 16.58 10.09
C GLY A 275 -23.57 16.67 8.64
N LEU A 276 -23.41 15.60 7.84
CA LEU A 276 -23.82 15.61 6.42
C LEU A 276 -25.36 15.60 6.29
N LYS A 277 -25.89 16.52 5.49
CA LYS A 277 -27.31 16.79 5.27
C LYS A 277 -27.97 15.83 4.28
N VAL A 278 -27.17 15.05 3.56
CA VAL A 278 -27.63 14.02 2.62
C VAL A 278 -27.76 12.66 3.30
N PRO A 279 -28.67 11.77 2.81
CA PRO A 279 -28.78 10.40 3.30
C PRO A 279 -27.52 9.59 3.02
N ILE A 280 -27.15 8.75 3.98
CA ILE A 280 -25.99 7.85 3.88
C ILE A 280 -26.44 6.43 4.19
N VAL A 281 -26.13 5.50 3.29
CA VAL A 281 -26.30 4.06 3.50
C VAL A 281 -24.93 3.40 3.41
N SER A 282 -24.56 2.61 4.41
CA SER A 282 -23.33 1.82 4.41
C SER A 282 -23.65 0.34 4.25
N ILE A 283 -22.90 -0.37 3.43
CA ILE A 283 -23.11 -1.79 3.16
C ILE A 283 -21.80 -2.53 3.40
N VAL A 284 -21.76 -3.44 4.38
CA VAL A 284 -20.61 -4.35 4.57
C VAL A 284 -20.75 -5.49 3.58
N ILE A 285 -19.90 -5.51 2.56
CA ILE A 285 -19.91 -6.53 1.51
C ILE A 285 -18.91 -7.64 1.76
N GLY A 286 -17.90 -7.44 2.61
CA GLY A 286 -16.92 -8.47 2.95
C GLY A 286 -16.52 -8.36 4.41
N GLU A 287 -15.33 -7.81 4.66
CA GLU A 287 -14.86 -7.56 6.02
C GLU A 287 -15.08 -6.11 6.43
N GLY A 288 -15.59 -5.90 7.63
CA GLY A 288 -15.62 -4.62 8.31
C GLY A 288 -14.57 -4.58 9.41
N GLY A 289 -13.33 -4.23 9.05
CA GLY A 289 -12.22 -4.18 9.98
C GLY A 289 -12.12 -2.88 10.77
N SER A 290 -12.53 -2.92 12.04
CA SER A 290 -12.21 -1.92 13.07
C SER A 290 -12.52 -0.47 12.65
N GLY A 291 -11.73 0.49 13.13
CA GLY A 291 -11.83 1.90 12.78
C GLY A 291 -11.69 2.20 11.29
N GLY A 292 -10.98 1.35 10.54
CA GLY A 292 -10.81 1.56 9.09
C GLY A 292 -12.10 1.33 8.29
N ALA A 293 -12.92 0.38 8.71
CA ALA A 293 -14.28 0.22 8.21
C ALA A 293 -15.20 1.34 8.71
N LEU A 294 -15.13 1.67 10.01
CA LEU A 294 -15.98 2.67 10.63
C LEU A 294 -15.80 4.07 10.02
N ALA A 295 -14.59 4.39 9.55
CA ALA A 295 -14.24 5.67 8.91
C ALA A 295 -15.11 6.05 7.69
N ILE A 296 -15.82 5.09 7.09
CA ILE A 296 -16.84 5.35 6.06
C ILE A 296 -18.19 4.71 6.39
N GLY A 297 -18.38 4.29 7.64
CA GLY A 297 -19.53 3.53 8.13
C GLY A 297 -20.51 4.32 9.02
N CYS A 298 -20.25 5.60 9.29
CA CYS A 298 -21.14 6.46 10.08
C CYS A 298 -22.38 6.91 9.28
N ALA A 299 -23.26 5.96 8.99
CA ALA A 299 -24.41 6.14 8.10
C ALA A 299 -25.75 6.18 8.82
N ASN A 300 -26.79 6.65 8.12
CA ASN A 300 -28.17 6.55 8.59
C ASN A 300 -28.58 5.08 8.76
N LYS A 301 -28.27 4.25 7.76
CA LYS A 301 -28.52 2.80 7.78
C LYS A 301 -27.25 2.04 7.45
N LEU A 302 -27.00 0.95 8.18
CA LEU A 302 -25.90 0.02 7.99
C LEU A 302 -26.51 -1.33 7.63
N LEU A 303 -26.26 -1.77 6.41
CA LEU A 303 -26.66 -3.08 5.92
C LEU A 303 -25.44 -3.99 5.86
N MET A 304 -25.66 -5.30 5.91
CA MET A 304 -24.60 -6.29 5.77
C MET A 304 -25.05 -7.39 4.82
N LEU A 305 -24.15 -7.82 3.93
CA LEU A 305 -24.37 -9.11 3.26
C LEU A 305 -24.38 -10.24 4.31
N GLU A 306 -25.14 -11.28 4.05
CA GLU A 306 -25.41 -12.37 5.00
C GLU A 306 -24.14 -13.01 5.60
N ASN A 307 -23.10 -13.18 4.79
CA ASN A 307 -21.82 -13.76 5.21
C ASN A 307 -20.75 -12.70 5.52
N ALA A 308 -21.07 -11.41 5.42
CA ALA A 308 -20.16 -10.35 5.82
C ALA A 308 -19.95 -10.34 7.35
N VAL A 309 -18.80 -9.80 7.77
CA VAL A 309 -18.43 -9.72 9.19
C VAL A 309 -18.02 -8.30 9.54
N PHE A 310 -18.36 -7.84 10.74
CA PHE A 310 -17.99 -6.50 11.21
C PHE A 310 -17.49 -6.59 12.66
N TYR A 311 -16.28 -6.09 12.92
CA TYR A 311 -15.60 -6.34 14.18
C TYR A 311 -14.66 -5.21 14.62
N VAL A 312 -14.47 -5.09 15.93
CA VAL A 312 -13.52 -4.12 16.51
C VAL A 312 -12.06 -4.53 16.32
N ALA A 313 -11.78 -5.83 16.31
CA ALA A 313 -10.48 -6.43 16.07
C ALA A 313 -10.67 -7.77 15.36
N SER A 314 -9.71 -8.17 14.52
CA SER A 314 -9.82 -9.46 13.84
C SER A 314 -9.87 -10.62 14.85
N PRO A 315 -10.56 -11.72 14.53
CA PRO A 315 -10.59 -12.89 15.41
C PRO A 315 -9.20 -13.38 15.80
N GLU A 316 -8.23 -13.31 14.89
CA GLU A 316 -6.84 -13.69 15.11
C GLU A 316 -6.16 -12.76 16.12
N ALA A 317 -6.32 -11.44 15.98
CA ALA A 317 -5.73 -10.47 16.88
C ALA A 317 -6.35 -10.57 18.29
N CYS A 318 -7.68 -10.70 18.37
CA CYS A 318 -8.38 -10.93 19.62
C CYS A 318 -7.91 -12.22 20.31
N ALA A 319 -7.75 -13.31 19.54
CA ALA A 319 -7.24 -14.58 20.03
C ALA A 319 -5.81 -14.50 20.56
N ALA A 320 -4.94 -13.79 19.85
CA ALA A 320 -3.56 -13.56 20.27
C ALA A 320 -3.46 -12.76 21.58
N ILE A 321 -4.37 -11.81 21.82
CA ILE A 321 -4.36 -10.98 23.04
C ILE A 321 -4.98 -11.72 24.22
N LEU A 322 -6.21 -12.23 24.07
CA LEU A 322 -6.99 -12.79 25.18
C LEU A 322 -6.61 -14.24 25.51
N TRP A 323 -6.22 -15.02 24.51
CA TRP A 323 -5.86 -16.44 24.66
C TRP A 323 -4.39 -16.72 24.40
N LYS A 324 -3.56 -15.71 24.12
CA LYS A 324 -2.13 -15.85 23.80
C LYS A 324 -1.86 -16.86 22.66
N SER A 325 -2.85 -17.06 21.77
CA SER A 325 -2.78 -18.05 20.70
C SER A 325 -3.75 -17.68 19.58
N ALA A 326 -3.21 -17.45 18.38
CA ALA A 326 -4.02 -17.20 17.18
C ALA A 326 -4.92 -18.40 16.81
N LYS A 327 -4.57 -19.62 17.24
CA LYS A 327 -5.37 -20.83 17.01
C LYS A 327 -6.73 -20.78 17.69
N ALA A 328 -6.91 -19.90 18.69
CA ALA A 328 -8.20 -19.68 19.33
C ALA A 328 -9.12 -18.73 18.54
N SER A 329 -8.80 -18.39 17.29
CA SER A 329 -9.63 -17.51 16.45
C SER A 329 -11.09 -17.96 16.28
N PRO A 330 -11.44 -19.27 16.18
CA PRO A 330 -12.84 -19.68 16.11
C PRO A 330 -13.63 -19.29 17.36
N LYS A 331 -13.01 -19.49 18.54
CA LYS A 331 -13.59 -19.12 19.84
C LYS A 331 -13.70 -17.61 19.99
N ALA A 332 -12.71 -16.85 19.52
CA ALA A 332 -12.76 -15.40 19.52
C ALA A 332 -13.88 -14.86 18.63
N ALA A 333 -14.04 -15.40 17.41
CA ALA A 333 -15.09 -15.00 16.47
C ALA A 333 -16.50 -15.19 17.07
N GLU A 334 -16.73 -16.31 17.76
CA GLU A 334 -17.99 -16.59 18.45
C GLU A 334 -18.26 -15.61 19.59
N LYS A 335 -17.26 -15.32 20.44
CA LYS A 335 -17.41 -14.40 21.57
C LYS A 335 -17.58 -12.94 21.15
N LEU A 336 -16.96 -12.55 20.04
CA LEU A 336 -17.07 -11.19 19.50
C LEU A 336 -18.41 -10.91 18.80
N ARG A 337 -19.20 -11.95 18.45
CA ARG A 337 -20.52 -11.82 17.81
C ARG A 337 -20.50 -10.95 16.53
N ILE A 338 -19.57 -11.27 15.63
CA ILE A 338 -19.20 -10.44 14.48
C ILE A 338 -20.08 -10.62 13.22
N THR A 339 -21.05 -11.52 13.26
CA THR A 339 -21.85 -11.91 12.08
C THR A 339 -23.05 -11.00 11.88
N ALA A 340 -23.52 -10.85 10.64
CA ALA A 340 -24.67 -10.00 10.34
C ALA A 340 -25.92 -10.30 11.21
N PRO A 341 -26.34 -11.57 11.44
CA PRO A 341 -27.48 -11.87 12.32
C PRO A 341 -27.29 -11.42 13.76
N GLU A 342 -26.09 -11.60 14.32
CA GLU A 342 -25.79 -11.18 15.70
C GLU A 342 -25.78 -9.65 15.82
N LEU A 343 -25.23 -8.96 14.83
CA LEU A 343 -25.16 -7.50 14.83
C LEU A 343 -26.53 -6.85 14.60
N CYS A 344 -27.46 -7.51 13.89
CA CYS A 344 -28.86 -7.10 13.84
C CYS A 344 -29.55 -7.28 15.19
N LYS A 345 -29.34 -8.41 15.89
CA LYS A 345 -29.87 -8.60 17.26
C LYS A 345 -29.36 -7.54 18.23
N LEU A 346 -28.10 -7.10 18.07
CA LEU A 346 -27.49 -6.03 18.84
C LEU A 346 -27.89 -4.62 18.38
N GLN A 347 -28.74 -4.49 17.36
CA GLN A 347 -29.19 -3.22 16.77
C GLN A 347 -28.05 -2.33 16.25
N ILE A 348 -26.92 -2.94 15.87
CA ILE A 348 -25.79 -2.26 15.21
C ILE A 348 -26.03 -2.23 13.70
N CYS A 349 -26.49 -3.35 13.14
CA CYS A 349 -26.86 -3.51 11.74
C CYS A 349 -28.39 -3.38 11.60
N ASP A 350 -28.86 -2.64 10.59
CA ASP A 350 -30.29 -2.37 10.36
C ASP A 350 -30.94 -3.40 9.43
N GLY A 351 -30.16 -4.16 8.65
CA GLY A 351 -30.70 -5.13 7.71
C GLY A 351 -29.66 -6.06 7.10
N ILE A 352 -30.11 -7.25 6.72
CA ILE A 352 -29.27 -8.28 6.10
C ILE A 352 -29.68 -8.43 4.64
N ILE A 353 -28.71 -8.34 3.74
CA ILE A 353 -28.90 -8.59 2.32
C ILE A 353 -28.52 -10.06 2.06
N PRO A 354 -29.44 -10.88 1.51
CA PRO A 354 -29.19 -12.31 1.33
C PRO A 354 -28.08 -12.57 0.31
N GLU A 355 -27.37 -13.68 0.50
CA GLU A 355 -26.39 -14.21 -0.45
C GLU A 355 -26.93 -15.49 -1.10
N PRO A 356 -26.49 -15.87 -2.32
CA PRO A 356 -26.84 -17.16 -2.89
C PRO A 356 -26.17 -18.29 -2.07
N PRO A 357 -26.69 -19.54 -2.14
CA PRO A 357 -25.99 -20.68 -1.56
C PRO A 357 -24.56 -20.76 -2.12
N GLY A 358 -23.55 -20.91 -1.25
CA GLY A 358 -22.14 -20.71 -1.64
C GLY A 358 -21.56 -19.37 -1.16
N GLY A 359 -22.40 -18.35 -0.99
CA GLY A 359 -21.99 -16.97 -0.73
C GLY A 359 -21.87 -16.13 -2.01
N ALA A 360 -21.62 -14.83 -1.86
CA ALA A 360 -21.72 -13.82 -2.93
C ALA A 360 -20.93 -14.14 -4.21
N HIS A 361 -19.82 -14.88 -4.10
CA HIS A 361 -18.98 -15.28 -5.22
C HIS A 361 -19.63 -16.35 -6.11
N ALA A 362 -20.58 -17.14 -5.61
CA ALA A 362 -21.34 -18.10 -6.39
C ALA A 362 -22.34 -17.42 -7.34
N GLY A 363 -22.76 -16.18 -7.04
CA GLY A 363 -23.72 -15.43 -7.83
C GLY A 363 -23.51 -13.93 -7.70
N ALA A 364 -22.38 -13.43 -8.23
CA ALA A 364 -21.97 -12.02 -8.09
C ALA A 364 -22.99 -11.04 -8.67
N THR A 365 -23.53 -11.32 -9.86
CA THR A 365 -24.55 -10.46 -10.51
C THR A 365 -25.85 -10.46 -9.71
N TRP A 366 -26.31 -11.63 -9.26
CA TRP A 366 -27.52 -11.74 -8.44
C TRP A 366 -27.36 -10.97 -7.12
N THR A 367 -26.23 -11.14 -6.43
CA THR A 367 -25.92 -10.44 -5.18
C THR A 367 -25.91 -8.93 -5.39
N SER A 368 -25.33 -8.47 -6.51
CA SER A 368 -25.35 -7.05 -6.90
C SER A 368 -26.77 -6.53 -7.08
N GLN A 369 -27.67 -7.30 -7.69
CA GLN A 369 -29.08 -6.89 -7.81
C GLN A 369 -29.80 -6.84 -6.46
N GLN A 370 -29.48 -7.73 -5.51
CA GLN A 370 -30.01 -7.65 -4.14
C GLN A 370 -29.51 -6.38 -3.43
N ILE A 371 -28.24 -6.03 -3.61
CA ILE A 371 -27.67 -4.77 -3.11
C ILE A 371 -28.40 -3.57 -3.73
N LYS A 372 -28.63 -3.58 -5.04
CA LYS A 372 -29.37 -2.52 -5.75
C LYS A 372 -30.78 -2.34 -5.15
N ALA A 373 -31.51 -3.43 -4.96
CA ALA A 373 -32.85 -3.40 -4.37
C ALA A 373 -32.82 -2.80 -2.96
N ALA A 374 -31.89 -3.26 -2.11
CA ALA A 374 -31.74 -2.77 -0.75
C ALA A 374 -31.33 -1.28 -0.69
N ILE A 375 -30.48 -0.81 -1.61
CA ILE A 375 -30.14 0.61 -1.74
C ILE A 375 -31.40 1.42 -2.07
N ASN A 376 -32.17 1.01 -3.08
CA ASN A 376 -33.37 1.74 -3.50
C ASN A 376 -34.41 1.82 -2.38
N GLU A 377 -34.73 0.69 -1.74
CA GLU A 377 -35.67 0.62 -0.61
C GLU A 377 -35.23 1.52 0.55
N THR A 378 -33.96 1.41 0.95
CA THR A 378 -33.43 2.22 2.06
C THR A 378 -33.38 3.71 1.70
N MET A 379 -33.07 4.04 0.45
CA MET A 379 -33.03 5.43 0.00
C MET A 379 -34.44 6.02 -0.14
N ASP A 380 -35.44 5.24 -0.52
CA ASP A 380 -36.84 5.66 -0.51
C ASP A 380 -37.29 6.05 0.91
N GLU A 381 -36.93 5.23 1.91
CA GLU A 381 -37.20 5.55 3.33
C GLU A 381 -36.49 6.85 3.76
N LEU A 382 -35.19 6.97 3.48
CA LEU A 382 -34.38 8.08 3.98
C LEU A 382 -34.62 9.41 3.25
N THR A 383 -35.02 9.37 1.97
CA THR A 383 -35.31 10.59 1.21
C THR A 383 -36.69 11.18 1.49
N ALA A 384 -37.57 10.41 2.16
CA ALA A 384 -38.83 10.92 2.68
C ALA A 384 -38.64 11.82 3.92
N MET A 385 -37.49 11.72 4.61
CA MET A 385 -37.15 12.54 5.78
C MET A 385 -36.60 13.90 5.35
N ASP A 386 -36.90 14.94 6.12
CA ASP A 386 -36.23 16.22 5.95
C ASP A 386 -34.79 16.19 6.50
N THR A 387 -34.01 17.25 6.26
CA THR A 387 -32.62 17.32 6.71
C THR A 387 -32.46 17.23 8.22
N GLU A 388 -33.36 17.83 9.00
CA GLU A 388 -33.27 17.83 10.46
C GLU A 388 -33.58 16.44 11.03
N GLU A 389 -34.62 15.81 10.50
CA GLU A 389 -34.99 14.42 10.79
C GLU A 389 -33.86 13.46 10.43
N LEU A 390 -33.21 13.66 9.28
CA LEU A 390 -32.13 12.81 8.81
C LEU A 390 -30.87 12.89 9.70
N LEU A 391 -30.51 14.10 10.17
CA LEU A 391 -29.43 14.30 11.12
C LEU A 391 -29.77 13.71 12.49
N LYS A 392 -31.00 13.93 12.98
CA LYS A 392 -31.50 13.33 14.22
C LYS A 392 -31.50 11.80 14.12
N HIS A 393 -31.98 11.23 13.03
CA HIS A 393 -32.00 9.78 12.79
C HIS A 393 -30.60 9.19 12.93
N ARG A 394 -29.61 9.77 12.25
CA ARG A 394 -28.20 9.34 12.34
C ARG A 394 -27.68 9.48 13.77
N MET A 395 -27.87 10.63 14.41
CA MET A 395 -27.42 10.85 15.80
C MET A 395 -28.02 9.82 16.78
N HIS A 396 -29.34 9.61 16.74
CA HIS A 396 -30.03 8.68 17.65
C HIS A 396 -29.58 7.25 17.44
N LYS A 397 -29.37 6.83 16.19
CA LYS A 397 -28.83 5.51 15.87
C LYS A 397 -27.53 5.22 16.62
N PHE A 398 -26.58 6.14 16.63
CA PHE A 398 -25.30 5.94 17.32
C PHE A 398 -25.41 6.17 18.83
N ARG A 399 -26.26 7.11 19.27
CA ARG A 399 -26.39 7.45 20.71
C ARG A 399 -26.94 6.32 21.56
N LYS A 400 -27.77 5.44 20.97
CA LYS A 400 -28.34 4.25 21.63
C LYS A 400 -27.39 3.05 21.68
N LEU A 401 -26.25 3.09 20.98
CA LEU A 401 -25.31 1.97 20.96
C LEU A 401 -24.53 1.88 22.27
N GLY A 402 -24.49 0.67 22.84
CA GLY A 402 -23.80 0.36 24.09
C GLY A 402 -24.77 0.05 25.23
N GLY A 403 -24.36 -0.89 26.08
CA GLY A 403 -25.09 -1.24 27.31
C GLY A 403 -24.21 -0.95 28.52
N PHE A 404 -24.77 -0.29 29.52
CA PHE A 404 -24.14 -0.05 30.82
C PHE A 404 -25.18 -0.17 31.93
N GLN A 405 -24.72 -0.44 33.16
CA GLN A 405 -25.58 -0.53 34.33
C GLN A 405 -25.35 0.71 35.20
N GLU A 406 -26.41 1.47 35.47
CA GLU A 406 -26.37 2.60 36.39
C GLU A 406 -26.38 2.14 37.86
N GLY A 407 -25.84 2.97 38.76
CA GLY A 407 -25.91 2.72 40.21
C GLY A 407 -24.99 1.62 40.76
N VAL A 408 -24.09 1.05 39.94
CA VAL A 408 -23.05 0.14 40.44
C VAL A 408 -22.02 0.96 41.24
N PRO A 409 -21.81 0.67 42.54
CA PRO A 409 -20.79 1.37 43.33
C PRO A 409 -19.41 1.15 42.71
N ILE A 410 -18.79 2.21 42.20
CA ILE A 410 -17.42 2.16 41.70
C ILE A 410 -16.50 2.37 42.90
N ASP A 411 -15.69 1.37 43.24
CA ASP A 411 -14.62 1.55 44.22
C ASP A 411 -13.63 2.60 43.69
N PRO A 412 -13.49 3.78 44.33
CA PRO A 412 -12.57 4.82 43.88
C PRO A 412 -11.10 4.35 43.93
N LYS A 413 -10.80 3.26 44.66
CA LYS A 413 -9.48 2.65 44.74
C LYS A 413 -9.43 1.34 43.98
N LYS A 414 -9.78 1.36 42.69
CA LYS A 414 -9.47 0.23 41.81
C LYS A 414 -7.96 0.04 41.81
N LYS A 415 -7.46 -1.01 42.50
CA LYS A 415 -6.04 -1.40 42.44
C LYS A 415 -5.73 -1.72 40.98
N VAL A 416 -5.12 -0.76 40.30
CA VAL A 416 -4.57 -0.98 38.98
C VAL A 416 -3.36 -1.90 39.18
N ASN A 417 -3.58 -3.22 39.11
CA ASN A 417 -2.51 -4.18 38.92
C ASN A 417 -2.04 -4.07 37.46
N MET A 418 -1.54 -2.90 37.08
CA MET A 418 -0.53 -2.85 36.05
C MET A 418 0.66 -3.57 36.69
N LYS A 419 0.91 -4.82 36.30
CA LYS A 419 2.28 -5.34 36.40
C LYS A 419 3.12 -4.23 35.80
N LYS A 420 4.00 -3.60 36.59
CA LYS A 420 5.10 -2.82 36.00
C LYS A 420 5.66 -3.76 34.94
N LYS A 421 5.72 -3.28 33.69
CA LYS A 421 6.45 -3.98 32.64
C LYS A 421 7.78 -4.32 33.32
N GLU A 422 7.99 -5.59 33.62
CA GLU A 422 9.33 -6.05 33.94
C GLU A 422 10.11 -5.52 32.75
N GLU A 423 10.99 -4.55 33.01
CA GLU A 423 11.97 -4.19 32.00
C GLU A 423 12.48 -5.54 31.53
N GLN A 424 12.32 -5.84 30.24
CA GLN A 424 13.10 -6.91 29.65
C GLN A 424 14.53 -6.42 29.76
N THR A 425 15.12 -6.57 30.94
CA THR A 425 16.54 -6.59 31.14
C THR A 425 16.95 -7.82 30.35
N VAL A 426 17.32 -7.58 29.09
CA VAL A 426 18.13 -8.53 28.33
C VAL A 426 19.18 -9.05 29.32
N PRO A 427 19.29 -10.37 29.53
CA PRO A 427 20.26 -10.93 30.47
C PRO A 427 21.62 -10.29 30.16
N ARG A 428 22.16 -9.52 31.12
CA ARG A 428 23.46 -8.88 30.94
C ARG A 428 24.47 -10.00 30.79
N SER A 429 25.07 -10.12 29.61
CA SER A 429 26.17 -11.04 29.42
C SER A 429 27.36 -10.59 30.26
N SER A 430 28.01 -11.55 30.92
CA SER A 430 29.25 -11.27 31.63
C SER A 430 30.34 -10.84 30.62
N LYS A 431 31.35 -10.08 31.07
CA LYS A 431 32.48 -9.65 30.21
C LYS A 431 33.13 -10.86 29.49
N ALA A 432 33.24 -11.99 30.19
CA ALA A 432 33.80 -13.23 29.64
C ALA A 432 32.91 -13.90 28.57
N GLU A 433 31.58 -13.80 28.70
CA GLU A 433 30.65 -14.31 27.68
C GLU A 433 30.71 -13.49 26.39
N LEU A 434 30.79 -12.16 26.49
CA LEU A 434 30.95 -11.29 25.32
C LEU A 434 32.29 -11.51 24.61
N GLU A 435 33.37 -11.69 25.36
CA GLU A 435 34.70 -12.03 24.82
C GLU A 435 34.66 -13.36 24.06
N GLY A 436 34.03 -14.39 24.64
CA GLY A 436 33.87 -15.69 24.00
C GLY A 436 33.00 -15.65 22.73
N GLU A 437 31.88 -14.92 22.75
CA GLU A 437 31.00 -14.75 21.60
C GLU A 437 31.72 -14.02 20.43
N ILE A 438 32.51 -13.00 20.74
CA ILE A 438 33.24 -12.20 19.75
C ILE A 438 34.42 -12.98 19.17
N GLU A 439 35.17 -13.72 19.99
CA GLU A 439 36.28 -14.53 19.50
C GLU A 439 35.80 -15.67 18.59
N ASN A 440 34.67 -16.30 18.94
CA ASN A 440 34.01 -17.29 18.09
C ASN A 440 33.57 -16.67 16.74
N LEU A 441 33.03 -15.45 16.76
CA LEU A 441 32.68 -14.73 15.52
C LEU A 441 33.91 -14.35 14.69
N LYS A 442 35.01 -13.93 15.32
CA LYS A 442 36.29 -13.67 14.64
C LYS A 442 36.81 -14.94 13.95
N GLN A 443 36.76 -16.09 14.62
CA GLN A 443 37.12 -17.38 14.03
C GLN A 443 36.19 -17.79 12.88
N GLN A 444 34.90 -17.53 12.98
CA GLN A 444 33.94 -17.80 11.88
C GLN A 444 34.21 -16.91 10.67
N ILE A 445 34.59 -15.65 10.87
CA ILE A 445 34.96 -14.72 9.79
C ILE A 445 36.28 -15.13 9.13
N LEU A 446 37.27 -15.59 9.90
CA LEU A 446 38.53 -16.13 9.35
C LEU A 446 38.28 -17.40 8.52
N LYS A 447 37.47 -18.33 9.03
CA LYS A 447 37.08 -19.54 8.28
C LYS A 447 36.29 -19.22 7.00
N ALA A 448 35.46 -18.18 7.00
CA ALA A 448 34.72 -17.72 5.83
C ALA A 448 35.59 -16.96 4.81
N LYS A 449 36.83 -16.57 5.16
CA LYS A 449 37.80 -16.04 4.20
C LYS A 449 38.58 -17.15 3.49
N GLU A 450 38.81 -18.29 4.15
CA GLU A 450 39.56 -19.44 3.59
C GLU A 450 38.65 -20.40 2.79
N SER A 451 37.39 -20.53 3.18
CA SER A 451 36.37 -21.25 2.44
C SER A 451 35.46 -20.25 1.74
N SER A 452 35.14 -20.45 0.46
CA SER A 452 34.26 -19.60 -0.38
C SER A 452 32.79 -19.58 0.11
N THR A 453 32.58 -19.29 1.39
CA THR A 453 31.30 -19.41 2.10
C THR A 453 30.84 -18.02 2.54
N LYS A 454 29.54 -17.73 2.39
CA LYS A 454 28.98 -16.40 2.77
C LYS A 454 29.21 -16.11 4.27
N PRO A 455 29.66 -14.90 4.64
CA PRO A 455 29.90 -14.56 6.04
C PRO A 455 28.59 -14.49 6.86
N PRO A 456 28.64 -14.71 8.19
CA PRO A 456 27.46 -14.76 9.05
C PRO A 456 26.90 -13.35 9.35
N GLU A 457 26.26 -12.75 8.35
CA GLU A 457 25.74 -11.37 8.38
C GLU A 457 24.67 -11.15 9.46
N VAL A 458 23.84 -12.16 9.72
CA VAL A 458 22.79 -12.14 10.74
C VAL A 458 23.39 -12.10 12.15
N ALA A 459 24.45 -12.88 12.40
CA ALA A 459 25.12 -12.92 13.69
C ALA A 459 25.88 -11.62 13.98
N LEU A 460 26.54 -11.04 12.97
CA LEU A 460 27.18 -9.72 13.07
C LEU A 460 26.18 -8.62 13.40
N LYS A 461 25.01 -8.61 12.75
CA LYS A 461 23.97 -7.61 13.00
C LYS A 461 23.40 -7.73 14.42
N TYR A 462 23.18 -8.94 14.91
CA TYR A 462 22.72 -9.20 16.27
C TYR A 462 23.72 -8.70 17.33
N MET A 463 25.01 -8.99 17.15
CA MET A 463 26.04 -8.55 18.10
C MET A 463 26.23 -7.04 18.13
N ILE A 464 26.17 -6.37 16.98
CA ILE A 464 26.23 -4.90 16.91
C ILE A 464 25.08 -4.30 17.71
N GLU A 465 23.87 -4.84 17.58
CA GLU A 465 22.71 -4.31 18.29
C GLU A 465 22.80 -4.58 19.81
N LYS A 466 23.25 -5.78 20.19
CA LYS A 466 23.53 -6.14 21.59
C LYS A 466 24.57 -5.20 22.23
N LEU A 467 25.70 -4.95 21.54
CA LEU A 467 26.75 -4.05 22.02
C LEU A 467 26.29 -2.58 22.10
N LYS A 468 25.41 -2.12 21.20
CA LYS A 468 24.83 -0.77 21.28
C LYS A 468 23.92 -0.60 22.49
N GLU A 469 23.03 -1.56 22.74
CA GLU A 469 22.13 -1.54 23.90
C GLU A 469 22.94 -1.54 25.21
N GLU A 470 23.97 -2.39 25.28
CA GLU A 470 24.86 -2.42 26.44
C GLU A 470 25.69 -1.14 26.59
N ALA A 471 26.21 -0.56 25.51
CA ALA A 471 26.95 0.70 25.57
C ALA A 471 26.04 1.88 25.96
N TYR A 472 24.80 1.92 25.46
CA TYR A 472 23.81 2.93 25.83
C TYR A 472 23.47 2.86 27.31
N HIS A 473 23.35 1.64 27.85
CA HIS A 473 23.13 1.43 29.26
C HIS A 473 24.29 1.94 30.12
N GLU A 474 25.54 1.61 29.79
CA GLU A 474 26.71 2.15 30.50
C GLU A 474 26.78 3.68 30.39
N TYR A 475 26.44 4.23 29.23
CA TYR A 475 26.38 5.68 29.04
C TYR A 475 25.33 6.33 29.92
N SER A 476 24.16 5.69 30.09
CA SER A 476 23.12 6.16 31.00
C SER A 476 23.53 6.11 32.47
N GLU A 477 24.26 5.07 32.89
CA GLU A 477 24.79 4.98 34.25
C GLU A 477 25.89 6.02 34.50
N ALA A 478 26.74 6.27 33.50
CA ALA A 478 27.75 7.34 33.54
C ALA A 478 27.09 8.72 33.71
N ILE A 479 26.03 9.01 32.93
CA ILE A 479 25.24 10.25 33.05
C ILE A 479 24.60 10.39 34.43
N ARG A 480 24.11 9.28 35.00
CA ARG A 480 23.51 9.28 36.34
C ARG A 480 24.55 9.54 37.42
N ALA A 481 25.73 8.92 37.32
CA ALA A 481 26.85 9.15 38.23
C ALA A 481 27.40 10.58 38.17
N MET A 482 27.32 11.23 37.00
CA MET A 482 27.69 12.64 36.81
C MET A 482 26.61 13.63 37.30
N GLY A 483 25.43 13.17 37.73
CA GLY A 483 24.34 14.06 38.16
C GLY A 483 23.72 14.89 37.04
N LEU A 484 23.96 14.54 35.77
CA LEU A 484 23.51 15.30 34.60
C LEU A 484 22.11 14.90 34.10
N LYS A 485 21.50 13.87 34.71
CA LYS A 485 20.22 13.31 34.28
C LYS A 485 19.11 14.36 34.24
N ASP A 486 18.90 15.08 35.33
CA ASP A 486 17.81 16.05 35.45
C ASP A 486 18.02 17.26 34.53
N ARG A 487 19.29 17.67 34.31
CA ARG A 487 19.65 18.74 33.37
C ARG A 487 19.37 18.35 31.92
N LEU A 488 19.64 17.09 31.54
CA LEU A 488 19.30 16.55 30.21
C LEU A 488 17.79 16.45 30.01
N GLU A 489 17.05 16.08 31.04
CA GLU A 489 15.58 15.99 31.00
C GLU A 489 14.94 17.37 30.84
N MET A 490 15.40 18.37 31.61
CA MET A 490 14.97 19.76 31.44
C MET A 490 15.32 20.33 30.05
N LEU A 491 16.52 20.07 29.55
CA LEU A 491 16.92 20.49 28.21
C LEU A 491 16.04 19.84 27.13
N ARG A 492 15.69 18.56 27.29
CA ARG A 492 14.80 17.85 26.37
C ARG A 492 13.39 18.46 26.36
N GLU A 493 12.87 18.84 27.52
CA GLU A 493 11.61 19.56 27.62
C GLU A 493 11.68 20.95 26.95
N GLU A 494 12.76 21.70 27.17
CA GLU A 494 12.99 22.98 26.50
C GLU A 494 13.04 22.82 24.96
N VAL A 495 13.75 21.82 24.44
CA VAL A 495 13.81 21.51 23.00
C VAL A 495 12.43 21.11 22.45
N SER A 496 11.62 20.40 23.24
CA SER A 496 10.28 19.97 22.82
C SER A 496 9.29 21.12 22.68
N LYS A 497 9.47 22.20 23.45
CA LYS A 497 8.62 23.41 23.45
C LYS A 497 8.91 24.36 22.29
N VAL A 498 10.02 24.18 21.56
CA VAL A 498 10.40 25.03 20.41
C VAL A 498 9.80 24.46 19.11
N ASN A 499 9.06 25.32 18.40
CA ASN A 499 8.48 25.03 17.07
C ASN A 499 9.55 24.54 16.07
N SER A 500 9.17 23.61 15.19
CA SER A 500 10.10 22.92 14.27
C SER A 500 10.89 23.85 13.33
N LYS A 501 10.38 25.05 13.03
CA LYS A 501 11.05 26.07 12.20
C LYS A 501 12.16 26.86 12.92
N ASP A 502 12.10 26.98 14.25
CA ASP A 502 13.03 27.81 15.05
C ASP A 502 14.12 27.00 15.77
N ARG A 503 14.08 25.66 15.70
CA ARG A 503 15.01 24.77 16.42
C ARG A 503 16.49 24.96 16.05
N LEU A 504 16.77 25.29 14.79
CA LEU A 504 18.13 25.51 14.28
C LEU A 504 18.64 26.95 14.51
N MET A 505 17.74 27.89 14.85
CA MET A 505 18.03 29.32 14.91
C MET A 505 17.98 29.89 16.34
N ASN A 506 17.88 29.03 17.36
CA ASN A 506 17.92 29.47 18.76
C ASN A 506 19.35 29.38 19.32
N PRO A 507 20.13 30.48 19.31
CA PRO A 507 21.53 30.48 19.74
C PRO A 507 21.69 30.12 21.23
N VAL A 508 20.67 30.40 22.06
CA VAL A 508 20.71 30.11 23.51
C VAL A 508 20.61 28.61 23.77
N LEU A 509 19.75 27.91 23.02
CA LEU A 509 19.59 26.46 23.14
C LEU A 509 20.85 25.73 22.66
N MET A 510 21.46 26.21 21.57
CA MET A 510 22.70 25.65 21.01
C MET A 510 23.88 25.82 21.96
N ASP A 511 24.02 26.98 22.60
CA ASP A 511 25.05 27.23 23.62
C ASP A 511 24.87 26.31 24.85
N LYS A 512 23.63 26.07 25.31
CA LYS A 512 23.35 25.09 26.38
C LYS A 512 23.73 23.67 25.98
N ILE A 513 23.44 23.27 24.74
CA ILE A 513 23.81 21.95 24.19
C ILE A 513 25.33 21.80 24.10
N GLU A 514 26.04 22.81 23.61
CA GLU A 514 27.50 22.78 23.50
C GLU A 514 28.19 22.74 24.86
N LYS A 515 27.70 23.51 25.84
CA LYS A 515 28.19 23.47 27.23
C LYS A 515 28.01 22.09 27.85
N LEU A 516 26.82 21.49 27.72
CA LEU A 516 26.57 20.13 28.22
C LEU A 516 27.43 19.08 27.51
N LYS A 517 27.65 19.23 26.20
CA LYS A 517 28.54 18.34 25.44
C LYS A 517 29.99 18.45 25.92
N HIS A 518 30.45 19.66 26.22
CA HIS A 518 31.81 19.88 26.71
C HIS A 518 31.99 19.31 28.13
N GLU A 519 31.05 19.58 29.03
CA GLU A 519 31.01 19.05 30.40
C GLU A 519 30.98 17.52 30.38
N LEU A 520 30.13 16.92 29.54
CA LEU A 520 30.06 15.48 29.39
C LEU A 520 31.35 14.88 28.86
N ASN A 521 32.01 15.48 27.87
CA ASN A 521 33.27 14.98 27.32
C ASN A 521 34.44 15.08 28.32
N GLN A 522 34.47 16.10 29.18
CA GLN A 522 35.49 16.24 30.21
C GLN A 522 35.27 15.27 31.38
N SER A 523 34.02 15.06 31.78
CA SER A 523 33.69 14.27 32.98
C SER A 523 33.51 12.78 32.71
N LEU A 524 33.32 12.36 31.44
CA LEU A 524 33.09 10.95 31.10
C LEU A 524 34.23 10.03 31.55
N SER A 525 35.48 10.49 31.45
CA SER A 525 36.66 9.70 31.86
C SER A 525 36.81 9.53 33.37
N ALA A 526 36.12 10.35 34.17
CA ALA A 526 36.13 10.28 35.64
C ALA A 526 35.04 9.35 36.20
N THR A 527 34.18 8.79 35.34
CA THR A 527 33.09 7.90 35.77
C THR A 527 33.60 6.49 36.09
N PRO A 528 33.06 5.83 37.12
CA PRO A 528 33.55 4.52 37.58
C PRO A 528 33.37 3.41 36.53
N ASN A 529 32.44 3.57 35.58
CA ASN A 529 32.17 2.62 34.51
C ASN A 529 32.81 3.00 33.16
N TYR A 530 33.64 4.05 33.12
CA TYR A 530 34.29 4.51 31.88
C TYR A 530 35.14 3.43 31.19
N THR A 531 35.85 2.61 31.96
CA THR A 531 36.69 1.52 31.42
C THR A 531 35.85 0.47 30.69
N ILE A 532 34.68 0.13 31.23
CA ILE A 532 33.74 -0.83 30.66
C ILE A 532 33.05 -0.23 29.42
N LEU A 533 32.62 1.03 29.51
CA LEU A 533 32.03 1.76 28.39
C LEU A 533 33.01 1.88 27.21
N LYS A 534 34.26 2.28 27.48
CA LYS A 534 35.31 2.40 26.46
C LYS A 534 35.58 1.06 25.79
N TYR A 535 35.68 0.00 26.58
CA TYR A 535 35.86 -1.36 26.07
C TYR A 535 34.71 -1.79 25.15
N LYS A 536 33.44 -1.61 25.55
CA LYS A 536 32.27 -1.92 24.71
C LYS A 536 32.22 -1.09 23.42
N LEU A 537 32.60 0.18 23.49
CA LEU A 537 32.68 1.07 22.32
C LEU A 537 33.78 0.66 21.34
N ASP A 538 34.94 0.24 21.85
CA ASP A 538 36.04 -0.22 21.00
C ASP A 538 35.70 -1.57 20.35
N MET A 539 35.05 -2.49 21.08
CA MET A 539 34.49 -3.72 20.48
C MET A 539 33.42 -3.41 19.43
N LEU A 540 32.53 -2.46 19.68
CA LEU A 540 31.51 -2.04 18.72
C LEU A 540 32.15 -1.50 17.43
N LYS A 541 33.24 -0.74 17.55
CA LYS A 541 34.03 -0.28 16.38
C LYS A 541 34.63 -1.47 15.64
N GLU A 542 35.26 -2.42 16.33
CA GLU A 542 35.86 -3.61 15.71
C GLU A 542 34.84 -4.48 14.96
N VAL A 543 33.67 -4.73 15.56
CA VAL A 543 32.62 -5.54 14.91
C VAL A 543 31.98 -4.78 13.74
N SER A 544 31.87 -3.45 13.86
CA SER A 544 31.38 -2.59 12.77
C SER A 544 32.35 -2.51 11.59
N THR A 545 33.67 -2.46 11.85
CA THR A 545 34.70 -2.50 10.78
C THR A 545 34.75 -3.88 10.12
N ALA A 546 34.58 -4.96 10.89
CA ALA A 546 34.44 -6.31 10.33
C ALA A 546 33.19 -6.44 9.42
N LYS A 547 32.06 -5.83 9.81
CA LYS A 547 30.87 -5.76 8.96
C LYS A 547 31.13 -4.99 7.67
N SER A 548 31.79 -3.83 7.72
CA SER A 548 32.13 -3.09 6.50
C SER A 548 33.08 -3.86 5.58
N LEU A 549 34.04 -4.59 6.14
CA LEU A 549 34.97 -5.44 5.37
C LEU A 549 34.24 -6.63 4.72
N SER A 550 33.27 -7.24 5.43
CA SER A 550 32.43 -8.31 4.86
C SER A 550 31.52 -7.80 3.72
N LYS A 551 31.01 -6.57 3.86
CA LYS A 551 30.20 -5.90 2.82
C LYS A 551 31.06 -5.52 1.60
N ALA A 552 32.29 -5.09 1.82
CA ALA A 552 33.25 -4.81 0.74
C ALA A 552 33.65 -6.08 -0.02
N ALA A 553 33.88 -7.20 0.68
CA ALA A 553 34.21 -8.48 0.06
C ALA A 553 33.05 -9.05 -0.79
N THR A 554 31.82 -8.96 -0.29
CA THR A 554 30.62 -9.37 -1.03
C THR A 554 30.36 -8.49 -2.24
N MET A 555 30.49 -7.16 -2.11
CA MET A 555 30.41 -6.25 -3.26
C MET A 555 31.51 -6.53 -4.30
N LYS A 556 32.75 -6.80 -3.89
CA LYS A 556 33.84 -7.15 -4.81
C LYS A 556 33.54 -8.43 -5.60
N GLN A 557 32.97 -9.45 -4.95
CA GLN A 557 32.53 -10.67 -5.63
C GLN A 557 31.38 -10.42 -6.61
N GLU A 558 30.42 -9.59 -6.23
CA GLU A 558 29.24 -9.29 -7.05
C GLU A 558 29.57 -8.43 -8.27
N VAL A 559 30.47 -7.45 -8.10
CA VAL A 559 31.05 -6.66 -9.20
C VAL A 559 31.87 -7.56 -10.14
N ASN A 560 32.73 -8.43 -9.63
CA ASN A 560 33.52 -9.34 -10.46
C ASN A 560 32.64 -10.34 -11.24
N LYS A 561 31.53 -10.78 -10.65
CA LYS A 561 30.54 -11.64 -11.32
C LYS A 561 29.81 -10.90 -12.44
N LYS A 562 29.42 -9.64 -12.21
CA LYS A 562 28.79 -8.82 -13.25
C LYS A 562 29.75 -8.47 -14.39
N LEU A 563 31.02 -8.24 -14.05
CA LEU A 563 32.08 -8.02 -15.02
C LEU A 563 32.29 -9.24 -15.93
N SER A 564 32.35 -10.45 -15.36
CA SER A 564 32.47 -11.67 -16.16
C SER A 564 31.22 -11.98 -16.99
N GLU A 565 30.03 -11.63 -16.50
CA GLU A 565 28.78 -11.73 -17.27
C GLU A 565 28.77 -10.79 -18.50
N ILE A 566 29.28 -9.56 -18.37
CA ILE A 566 29.37 -8.60 -19.49
C ILE A 566 30.39 -9.07 -20.53
N MET A 567 31.59 -9.46 -20.07
CA MET A 567 32.65 -9.98 -20.95
C MET A 567 32.29 -11.32 -21.61
N GLY A 568 31.35 -12.06 -21.02
CA GLY A 568 30.85 -13.33 -21.56
C GLY A 568 29.71 -13.19 -22.59
N ARG A 569 29.22 -11.98 -22.86
CA ARG A 569 28.15 -11.77 -23.85
C ARG A 569 28.66 -12.11 -25.26
N PRO A 570 27.91 -12.92 -26.04
CA PRO A 570 28.34 -13.35 -27.37
C PRO A 570 28.60 -12.16 -28.30
N GLU A 571 27.79 -11.11 -28.23
CA GLU A 571 27.95 -9.90 -29.07
C GLU A 571 29.25 -9.13 -28.80
N ILE A 572 29.66 -9.00 -27.52
CA ILE A 572 30.91 -8.32 -27.14
C ILE A 572 32.11 -9.22 -27.47
N LYS A 573 31.97 -10.52 -27.24
CA LYS A 573 33.01 -11.51 -27.51
C LYS A 573 33.31 -11.65 -29.01
N GLU A 574 32.27 -11.71 -29.86
CA GLU A 574 32.41 -11.73 -31.31
C GLU A 574 33.04 -10.43 -31.84
N LYS A 575 32.67 -9.26 -31.29
CA LYS A 575 33.30 -7.97 -31.64
C LYS A 575 34.77 -7.90 -31.22
N LEU A 576 35.12 -8.46 -30.06
CA LEU A 576 36.51 -8.56 -29.58
C LEU A 576 37.34 -9.49 -30.46
N GLU A 577 36.83 -10.68 -30.78
CA GLU A 577 37.50 -11.67 -31.63
C GLU A 577 37.68 -11.14 -33.07
N ALA A 578 36.68 -10.42 -33.61
CA ALA A 578 36.79 -9.77 -34.91
C ALA A 578 37.83 -8.64 -34.93
N LEU A 579 37.87 -7.82 -33.87
CA LEU A 579 38.90 -6.77 -33.73
C LEU A 579 40.29 -7.38 -33.56
N GLU A 580 40.41 -8.47 -32.79
CA GLU A 580 41.67 -9.15 -32.55
C GLU A 580 42.23 -9.76 -33.85
N ALA A 581 41.37 -10.35 -34.68
CA ALA A 581 41.73 -10.82 -36.02
C ALA A 581 42.15 -9.67 -36.95
N GLU A 582 41.47 -8.53 -36.89
CA GLU A 582 41.76 -7.33 -37.69
C GLU A 582 43.12 -6.71 -37.28
N VAL A 583 43.41 -6.65 -35.98
CA VAL A 583 44.71 -6.19 -35.43
C VAL A 583 45.84 -7.20 -35.73
N GLN A 584 45.57 -8.52 -35.70
CA GLN A 584 46.57 -9.53 -36.08
C GLN A 584 46.93 -9.47 -37.56
N SER A 585 45.97 -9.10 -38.43
CA SER A 585 46.20 -8.96 -39.87
C SER A 585 47.01 -7.71 -40.25
N SER A 586 47.09 -6.70 -39.37
CA SER A 586 47.79 -5.43 -39.65
C SER A 586 49.30 -5.47 -39.33
N GLY A 587 49.79 -6.50 -38.64
CA GLY A 587 51.22 -6.70 -38.34
C GLY A 587 51.84 -5.66 -37.38
N SER A 588 51.03 -4.78 -36.78
CA SER A 588 51.46 -3.66 -35.93
C SER A 588 51.81 -4.13 -34.52
N SER A 589 52.96 -3.71 -33.99
CA SER A 589 53.42 -4.07 -32.64
C SER A 589 52.99 -3.09 -31.54
N SER A 590 52.41 -1.94 -31.92
CA SER A 590 51.93 -0.91 -30.98
C SER A 590 50.62 -0.26 -31.45
N PHE A 591 49.83 0.26 -30.50
CA PHE A 591 48.57 0.99 -30.78
C PHE A 591 48.77 2.23 -31.66
N ILE A 592 49.98 2.80 -31.68
CA ILE A 592 50.32 3.98 -32.48
C ILE A 592 50.39 3.62 -33.97
N ASP A 593 50.80 2.38 -34.28
CA ASP A 593 51.04 1.88 -35.65
C ASP A 593 49.79 1.25 -36.28
N LEU A 594 48.62 1.40 -35.67
CA LEU A 594 47.34 0.94 -36.19
C LEU A 594 46.73 1.97 -37.14
N ASP A 595 46.03 1.46 -38.17
CA ASP A 595 45.23 2.28 -39.09
C ASP A 595 44.13 3.05 -38.33
N GLU A 596 43.84 4.27 -38.79
CA GLU A 596 42.89 5.19 -38.16
C GLU A 596 41.49 4.55 -38.02
N GLY A 597 41.08 3.74 -39.01
CA GLY A 597 39.80 3.03 -38.99
C GLY A 597 39.73 1.93 -37.93
N VAL A 598 40.84 1.28 -37.60
CA VAL A 598 40.92 0.26 -36.53
C VAL A 598 40.96 0.93 -35.16
N LYS A 599 41.66 2.07 -35.04
CA LYS A 599 41.67 2.89 -33.81
C LYS A 599 40.26 3.38 -33.44
N ASP A 600 39.48 3.84 -34.41
CA ASP A 600 38.10 4.27 -34.17
C ASP A 600 37.18 3.13 -33.75
N LYS A 601 37.33 1.94 -34.34
CA LYS A 601 36.60 0.74 -33.91
C LYS A 601 36.96 0.33 -32.48
N ILE A 602 38.24 0.40 -32.10
CA ILE A 602 38.71 0.15 -30.73
C ILE A 602 38.09 1.15 -29.75
N LEU A 603 38.13 2.45 -30.06
CA LEU A 603 37.57 3.50 -29.21
C LEU A 603 36.05 3.36 -29.06
N LYS A 604 35.35 2.98 -30.13
CA LYS A 604 33.90 2.75 -30.11
C LYS A 604 33.53 1.56 -29.24
N LEU A 605 34.23 0.43 -29.38
CA LEU A 605 34.01 -0.75 -28.55
C LEU A 605 34.32 -0.47 -27.07
N LYS A 606 35.39 0.28 -26.79
CA LYS A 606 35.73 0.73 -25.44
C LYS A 606 34.60 1.55 -24.81
N SER A 607 34.04 2.50 -25.56
CA SER A 607 32.91 3.32 -25.07
C SER A 607 31.64 2.51 -24.84
N GLU A 608 31.39 1.48 -25.66
CA GLU A 608 30.23 0.58 -25.52
C GLU A 608 30.33 -0.26 -24.25
N ILE A 609 31.53 -0.82 -23.98
CA ILE A 609 31.82 -1.58 -22.75
C ILE A 609 31.73 -0.67 -21.52
N GLU A 610 32.25 0.56 -21.60
CA GLU A 610 32.17 1.53 -20.49
C GLU A 610 30.71 1.88 -20.14
N LEU A 611 29.84 2.10 -21.13
CA LEU A 611 28.42 2.39 -20.90
C LEU A 611 27.66 1.20 -20.31
N GLU A 612 27.95 -0.02 -20.75
CA GLU A 612 27.36 -1.22 -20.16
C GLU A 612 27.83 -1.45 -18.72
N MET A 613 29.09 -1.17 -18.41
CA MET A 613 29.59 -1.23 -17.04
C MET A 613 28.94 -0.20 -16.13
N ILE A 614 28.77 1.04 -16.61
CA ILE A 614 28.08 2.09 -15.85
C ILE A 614 26.65 1.65 -15.54
N SER A 615 25.91 1.18 -16.55
CA SER A 615 24.54 0.69 -16.37
C SER A 615 24.46 -0.50 -15.39
N ALA A 616 25.42 -1.42 -15.45
CA ALA A 616 25.48 -2.55 -14.52
C ALA A 616 25.79 -2.12 -13.08
N LEU A 617 26.66 -1.14 -12.87
CA LEU A 617 26.98 -0.61 -11.54
C LEU A 617 25.82 0.22 -10.95
N GLU A 618 25.11 1.00 -11.78
CA GLU A 618 23.89 1.71 -11.39
C GLU A 618 22.79 0.74 -10.94
N SER A 619 22.69 -0.43 -11.58
CA SER A 619 21.73 -1.48 -11.19
C SER A 619 21.99 -2.05 -9.79
N LEU A 620 23.21 -1.89 -9.25
CA LEU A 620 23.59 -2.26 -7.90
C LEU A 620 23.37 -1.14 -6.87
N SER A 621 22.69 -0.04 -7.27
CA SER A 621 22.48 1.16 -6.45
C SER A 621 23.78 1.86 -6.03
N LEU A 622 24.83 1.75 -6.85
CA LEU A 622 26.10 2.48 -6.68
C LEU A 622 26.05 3.77 -7.53
N GLU A 623 26.42 4.89 -6.93
CA GLU A 623 26.45 6.19 -7.59
C GLU A 623 27.77 6.33 -8.38
N VAL A 624 27.70 6.32 -9.71
CA VAL A 624 28.89 6.37 -10.59
C VAL A 624 29.10 7.80 -11.09
N VAL A 625 30.12 8.49 -10.57
CA VAL A 625 30.51 9.83 -11.05
C VAL A 625 31.58 9.68 -12.12
N VAL A 626 31.23 9.99 -13.37
CA VAL A 626 32.19 10.01 -14.49
C VAL A 626 32.99 11.31 -14.45
N VAL A 627 34.23 11.24 -13.95
CA VAL A 627 35.14 12.40 -13.95
C VAL A 627 35.87 12.45 -15.30
N LYS A 628 35.50 13.39 -16.17
CA LYS A 628 36.37 13.83 -17.27
C LYS A 628 37.45 14.74 -16.69
N SER A 629 38.71 14.44 -16.94
CA SER A 629 39.85 15.24 -16.48
C SER A 629 39.77 16.66 -17.06
N ASN A 630 39.27 17.62 -16.26
CA ASN A 630 39.61 19.05 -16.22
C ASN A 630 38.50 19.86 -15.51
N ALA A 631 38.64 20.13 -14.20
CA ALA A 631 38.19 21.37 -13.51
C ALA A 631 38.43 21.30 -11.98
N ASN A 632 38.80 22.44 -11.40
CA ASN A 632 39.21 22.64 -9.99
C ASN A 632 38.08 22.47 -8.95
N PRO A 633 38.41 22.15 -7.68
CA PRO A 633 37.45 21.80 -6.64
C PRO A 633 37.17 22.97 -5.70
N THR A 634 35.90 23.20 -5.36
CA THR A 634 35.56 23.85 -4.08
C THR A 634 34.14 23.46 -3.66
N SER A 635 34.04 22.90 -2.43
CA SER A 635 32.86 22.37 -1.73
C SER A 635 32.74 20.84 -1.75
N LEU A 636 33.34 20.17 -0.74
CA LEU A 636 32.99 18.85 -0.15
C LEU A 636 34.22 18.26 0.57
N SER A 637 34.70 18.90 1.64
CA SER A 637 35.95 18.54 2.32
C SER A 637 35.84 17.48 3.44
N VAL A 638 34.69 16.81 3.61
CA VAL A 638 34.54 15.79 4.68
C VAL A 638 34.34 14.37 4.17
N PHE A 639 33.98 14.19 2.89
CA PHE A 639 33.86 12.86 2.26
C PHE A 639 34.93 12.57 1.20
N LYS A 640 35.69 13.59 0.77
CA LYS A 640 36.71 13.44 -0.28
C LYS A 640 37.85 12.51 0.11
N ASN A 641 38.43 12.66 1.30
CA ASN A 641 39.60 11.85 1.71
C ASN A 641 39.30 10.35 1.79
N LYS A 642 38.06 9.95 2.07
CA LYS A 642 37.68 8.53 2.12
C LYS A 642 37.40 7.96 0.74
N VAL A 643 36.84 8.78 -0.17
CA VAL A 643 36.56 8.39 -1.56
C VAL A 643 37.84 8.38 -2.39
N ASP A 644 38.73 9.36 -2.17
CA ASP A 644 40.02 9.45 -2.83
C ASP A 644 40.97 8.33 -2.36
N ASN A 645 40.99 7.98 -1.06
CA ASN A 645 41.72 6.80 -0.57
C ASN A 645 41.19 5.50 -1.18
N LEU A 646 39.86 5.35 -1.32
CA LEU A 646 39.25 4.17 -1.92
C LEU A 646 39.56 4.08 -3.42
N ASN A 647 39.57 5.21 -4.12
CA ASN A 647 39.93 5.27 -5.53
C ASN A 647 41.43 4.99 -5.75
N GLU A 648 42.32 5.49 -4.89
CA GLU A 648 43.75 5.15 -4.93
C GLU A 648 43.99 3.67 -4.64
N GLU A 649 43.27 3.10 -3.67
CA GLU A 649 43.39 1.69 -3.30
C GLU A 649 42.84 0.77 -4.40
N ILE A 650 41.73 1.17 -5.06
CA ILE A 650 41.18 0.48 -6.24
C ILE A 650 42.16 0.56 -7.43
N ASN A 651 42.71 1.74 -7.72
CA ASN A 651 43.68 1.89 -8.83
C ASN A 651 44.97 1.13 -8.57
N LYS A 652 45.45 1.11 -7.34
CA LYS A 652 46.61 0.31 -6.93
C LYS A 652 46.34 -1.19 -7.04
N THR A 653 45.13 -1.63 -6.67
CA THR A 653 44.72 -3.04 -6.84
C THR A 653 44.60 -3.41 -8.32
N ILE A 654 44.13 -2.49 -9.18
CA ILE A 654 44.07 -2.68 -10.64
C ILE A 654 45.49 -2.77 -11.22
N GLU A 655 46.40 -1.88 -10.83
CA GLU A 655 47.82 -1.96 -11.25
C GLU A 655 48.54 -3.21 -10.73
N GLU A 656 48.26 -3.65 -9.49
CA GLU A 656 48.83 -4.88 -8.92
C GLU A 656 48.30 -6.13 -9.62
N VAL A 657 47.02 -6.14 -10.06
CA VAL A 657 46.44 -7.23 -10.85
C VAL A 657 46.98 -7.23 -12.27
N VAL A 658 47.13 -6.07 -12.90
CA VAL A 658 47.71 -5.92 -14.25
C VAL A 658 49.19 -6.32 -14.26
N ASN A 659 49.93 -6.04 -13.18
CA ASN A 659 51.34 -6.42 -13.04
C ASN A 659 51.55 -7.78 -12.36
N SER A 660 50.48 -8.48 -11.94
CA SER A 660 50.58 -9.77 -11.26
C SER A 660 51.31 -10.80 -12.13
N SER A 661 52.18 -11.57 -11.47
CA SER A 661 52.97 -12.65 -12.08
C SER A 661 52.08 -13.73 -12.71
N GLU A 662 50.82 -13.87 -12.27
CA GLU A 662 49.86 -14.80 -12.85
C GLU A 662 49.47 -14.44 -14.30
N LEU A 663 49.25 -13.16 -14.60
CA LEU A 663 48.93 -12.70 -15.97
C LEU A 663 50.15 -12.78 -16.90
N LYS A 664 51.35 -12.47 -16.40
CA LYS A 664 52.61 -12.66 -17.14
C LYS A 664 52.89 -14.13 -17.44
N ASN A 665 52.71 -15.02 -16.46
CA ASN A 665 52.88 -16.47 -16.64
C ASN A 665 51.84 -17.03 -17.61
N MET A 666 50.60 -16.54 -17.57
CA MET A 666 49.55 -16.96 -18.50
C MET A 666 49.83 -16.48 -19.94
N MET A 667 50.42 -15.28 -20.11
CA MET A 667 50.92 -14.79 -21.40
C MET A 667 52.14 -15.58 -21.92
N GLU A 668 53.07 -16.00 -21.06
CA GLU A 668 54.17 -16.89 -21.46
C GLU A 668 53.68 -18.29 -21.84
N LEU A 669 52.70 -18.84 -21.12
CA LEU A 669 52.11 -20.14 -21.42
C LEU A 669 51.34 -20.13 -22.76
N LEU A 670 50.76 -18.98 -23.13
CA LEU A 670 50.15 -18.73 -24.44
C LEU A 670 51.19 -18.55 -25.54
N LYS A 671 52.34 -17.90 -25.27
CA LYS A 671 53.48 -17.83 -26.22
C LYS A 671 54.09 -19.22 -26.49
N LEU A 672 54.20 -20.07 -25.48
CA LEU A 672 54.70 -21.45 -25.60
C LEU A 672 53.74 -22.36 -26.41
N LYS A 673 52.43 -22.15 -26.29
CA LYS A 673 51.42 -22.83 -27.12
C LYS A 673 51.44 -22.36 -28.58
N LYS A 674 51.82 -21.10 -28.83
CA LYS A 674 52.00 -20.52 -30.18
C LYS A 674 53.28 -21.00 -30.90
N ALA A 675 54.24 -21.62 -30.19
CA ALA A 675 55.45 -22.18 -30.78
C ALA A 675 55.33 -23.67 -31.17
N LYS A 676 54.21 -24.33 -30.86
CA LYS A 676 53.93 -25.76 -31.16
C LYS A 676 52.77 -25.98 -32.14
N ALA A 677 52.21 -24.92 -32.70
CA ALA A 677 51.30 -24.90 -33.83
C ALA A 677 51.88 -23.96 -34.88
#